data_AF-A0A7V4GDW1-F1
#
_entry.id   AF-A0A7V4GDW1-F1
#
_cell.length_a   1.000
_cell.length_b   1.000
_cell.length_c   1.000
_cell.angle_alpha   90.00
_cell.angle_beta   90.00
_cell.angle_gamma   90.00
#
_symmetry.space_group_name_H-M   'P 1'
#
loop_
_entity.id
_entity.type
_entity.pdbx_description
1 polymer ?
#
loop_
_entity_poly.entity_id
_entity_poly.type
_entity_poly.pdbx_seq_one_letter_code
_entity_poly.pdbx_strand_id
1 'polypeptide(L)'
;MRKRFVVLWALAAAGCGTEETGFDEADELLPGDLLGKEDSAGVPGLPATASYADTRAWVVENQWEDRDTPAARRAGLAWGENSGLNWDEKFARWVGSLQKTASVTSWGDTFLLTTPWGKTLPAPKLDCADVAILLRASFAAWYRLPFYLVGYDGSRRVYFGHFGIRTAAGNWNGMPAFASAYRDYSEMAPADYNRSWPKDSALRARGVQTGDDQPFLGAGARTGTYLDEIHLNKRAAHLIRLMLIYLGSANLADSLNTYNLVPEALRTGDVLLFRRARNGSGHTMVVVRADRLADGQLEAQDVYGNLPPAQPMWQDAAQTKRNFTNDEGGGPSQNSLGETYSHIGGGLKRFRVAKNVGGFWTNTWMAADESSWINDRDYDRIGARPAQFESLLGRVTPAQRRDMLLSIIAAKRQHLENYPASCSAREAREAAFRDLYALMQTEFGRTRAEVDRTYRIFADYVFAELDYLRSKTCCWNRTTPQMARIILDYAQSLQASGCTDPVVFKATAGGYRTFSDYAAATGRAAEWVAWSEDEACPQRSVTDDTETPHDWTPWCDLGSTPTPPGCTEDSYENNDTRATARTLTAGTIDAATCGGDEDWFSFRADGRPLTVTISFSHAAGDLDLEVTDDAGSVVGSSNGTSDTETVRLTTVSGRTYSIRIYGYRGAEGAYRLTLAVG
;
A
#
# COMPACT_ATOMS: atom_id res chain seq x y z
N MET A 1 -16.58 3.48 2.55
CA MET A 1 -17.06 4.52 1.61
C MET A 1 -16.88 4.03 0.18
N ARG A 2 -17.97 3.88 -0.59
CA ARG A 2 -17.91 3.55 -2.03
C ARG A 2 -17.74 4.86 -2.82
N LYS A 3 -16.90 4.90 -3.87
CA LYS A 3 -17.20 5.76 -5.03
C LYS A 3 -18.61 5.32 -5.48
N ARG A 4 -19.59 6.23 -5.47
CA ARG A 4 -21.00 5.85 -5.61
C ARG A 4 -21.24 5.23 -6.99
N PHE A 5 -22.33 4.49 -7.14
CA PHE A 5 -22.80 3.99 -8.43
C PHE A 5 -24.19 4.58 -8.59
N VAL A 6 -24.33 5.68 -9.31
CA VAL A 6 -25.65 6.25 -9.63
C VAL A 6 -25.74 6.59 -11.12
N VAL A 7 -26.85 6.19 -11.72
CA VAL A 7 -27.19 6.41 -13.14
C VAL A 7 -27.24 7.91 -13.45
N LEU A 8 -26.44 8.35 -14.44
CA LEU A 8 -26.29 9.75 -14.84
C LEU A 8 -27.57 10.38 -15.43
N TRP A 9 -27.86 11.62 -15.01
CA TRP A 9 -28.55 12.64 -15.82
C TRP A 9 -27.63 13.85 -15.93
N ALA A 10 -27.18 14.18 -17.14
CA ALA A 10 -26.34 15.35 -17.40
C ALA A 10 -27.18 16.57 -17.80
N LEU A 11 -26.97 17.72 -17.14
CA LEU A 11 -27.43 19.03 -17.60
C LEU A 11 -26.29 19.73 -18.35
N ALA A 12 -26.56 20.12 -19.60
CA ALA A 12 -25.65 20.84 -20.46
C ALA A 12 -25.67 22.35 -20.18
N ALA A 13 -24.48 22.96 -20.07
CA ALA A 13 -24.31 24.40 -20.25
C ALA A 13 -23.11 24.65 -21.17
N ALA A 14 -23.37 25.31 -22.30
CA ALA A 14 -22.37 25.72 -23.27
C ALA A 14 -21.73 27.06 -22.85
N GLY A 15 -20.40 27.10 -22.76
CA GLY A 15 -19.64 28.32 -22.54
C GLY A 15 -18.16 28.10 -22.87
N CYS A 16 -17.58 28.96 -23.71
CA CYS A 16 -16.16 28.93 -24.07
C CYS A 16 -15.28 29.13 -22.82
N GLY A 17 -14.46 28.12 -22.54
CA GLY A 17 -13.59 28.02 -21.37
C GLY A 17 -13.73 26.61 -20.80
N THR A 18 -12.90 25.68 -21.27
CA THR A 18 -12.90 24.29 -20.78
C THR A 18 -12.33 24.24 -19.36
N GLU A 19 -13.14 24.67 -18.38
CA GLU A 19 -12.88 24.37 -16.98
C GLU A 19 -13.24 22.89 -16.76
N GLU A 20 -12.24 22.04 -16.49
CA GLU A 20 -12.40 20.63 -16.08
C GLU A 20 -13.13 20.46 -14.72
N THR A 21 -13.84 21.48 -14.21
CA THR A 21 -14.50 21.46 -12.88
C THR A 21 -15.58 20.39 -12.75
N GLY A 22 -16.11 19.86 -13.85
CA GLY A 22 -17.16 18.83 -13.86
C GLY A 22 -16.67 17.37 -13.75
N PHE A 23 -15.37 17.10 -13.73
CA PHE A 23 -14.84 15.71 -13.74
C PHE A 23 -14.23 15.25 -12.42
N ASP A 24 -14.26 16.09 -11.39
CA ASP A 24 -13.58 15.83 -10.11
C ASP A 24 -14.41 14.91 -9.18
N GLU A 25 -15.65 14.58 -9.57
CA GLU A 25 -16.58 13.68 -8.86
C GLU A 25 -17.31 12.75 -9.85
N ALA A 26 -16.56 11.93 -10.59
CA ALA A 26 -17.14 10.96 -11.53
C ALA A 26 -17.07 9.52 -11.01
N ASP A 27 -18.06 8.71 -11.38
CA ASP A 27 -18.12 7.28 -11.09
C ASP A 27 -17.20 6.51 -12.06
N GLU A 28 -16.60 5.43 -11.57
CA GLU A 28 -15.82 4.51 -12.42
C GLU A 28 -16.72 3.89 -13.49
N LEU A 29 -16.19 3.79 -14.71
CA LEU A 29 -16.88 3.12 -15.80
C LEU A 29 -16.93 1.62 -15.55
N LEU A 30 -18.03 0.99 -15.96
CA LEU A 30 -18.18 -0.45 -15.82
C LEU A 30 -17.21 -1.21 -16.75
N PRO A 31 -16.83 -2.45 -16.38
CA PRO A 31 -16.21 -3.37 -17.33
C PRO A 31 -17.24 -3.83 -18.37
N GLY A 32 -16.76 -4.39 -19.47
CA GLY A 32 -17.58 -4.95 -20.52
C GLY A 32 -18.16 -6.32 -20.19
N ASP A 33 -19.05 -6.79 -21.06
CA ASP A 33 -19.43 -8.19 -21.10
C ASP A 33 -18.27 -9.06 -21.60
N LEU A 34 -18.19 -10.32 -21.12
CA LEU A 34 -17.21 -11.29 -21.62
C LEU A 34 -17.44 -11.53 -23.12
N LEU A 35 -16.54 -11.05 -23.97
CA LEU A 35 -16.76 -10.99 -25.42
C LEU A 35 -16.64 -12.34 -26.17
N GLY A 36 -16.49 -13.47 -25.49
CA GLY A 36 -16.41 -14.78 -26.15
C GLY A 36 -15.03 -15.05 -26.78
N LYS A 37 -14.97 -16.01 -27.73
CA LYS A 37 -13.77 -16.76 -28.17
C LYS A 37 -12.48 -15.92 -28.14
N GLU A 38 -11.48 -16.43 -27.43
CA GLU A 38 -10.14 -15.83 -27.19
C GLU A 38 -10.07 -14.66 -26.19
N ASP A 39 -10.95 -14.59 -25.19
CA ASP A 39 -10.77 -13.69 -24.03
C ASP A 39 -10.62 -12.22 -24.46
N SER A 40 -11.43 -11.81 -25.46
CA SER A 40 -11.38 -10.49 -26.08
C SER A 40 -10.03 -10.09 -26.73
N ALA A 41 -9.08 -11.02 -26.85
CA ALA A 41 -7.83 -10.78 -27.54
C ALA A 41 -8.09 -10.57 -29.03
N GLY A 42 -7.37 -9.62 -29.64
CA GLY A 42 -7.55 -9.35 -31.06
C GLY A 42 -8.81 -8.56 -31.40
N VAL A 43 -9.66 -8.20 -30.42
CA VAL A 43 -10.84 -7.36 -30.67
C VAL A 43 -10.37 -5.96 -31.11
N PRO A 44 -10.70 -5.52 -32.33
CA PRO A 44 -10.24 -4.23 -32.83
C PRO A 44 -10.74 -3.08 -31.95
N GLY A 45 -9.80 -2.21 -31.57
CA GLY A 45 -10.08 -0.93 -30.90
C GLY A 45 -10.32 0.18 -31.93
N LEU A 46 -9.53 1.25 -31.84
CA LEU A 46 -9.64 2.40 -32.74
C LEU A 46 -8.70 2.26 -33.96
N PRO A 47 -9.03 2.84 -35.13
CA PRO A 47 -8.16 2.78 -36.30
C PRO A 47 -6.78 3.41 -36.03
N ALA A 48 -5.70 2.72 -36.34
CA ALA A 48 -4.34 3.21 -36.10
C ALA A 48 -3.96 4.39 -37.00
N THR A 49 -4.65 4.53 -38.15
CA THR A 49 -4.43 5.59 -39.15
C THR A 49 -5.32 6.82 -38.97
N ALA A 50 -6.28 6.80 -38.04
CA ALA A 50 -7.16 7.95 -37.81
C ALA A 50 -6.36 9.14 -37.26
N SER A 51 -6.79 10.36 -37.61
CA SER A 51 -6.19 11.57 -37.04
C SER A 51 -6.65 11.75 -35.59
N TYR A 52 -5.68 11.76 -34.69
CA TYR A 52 -5.87 12.03 -33.26
C TYR A 52 -5.30 13.39 -32.85
N ALA A 53 -4.92 14.25 -33.82
CA ALA A 53 -4.07 15.41 -33.58
C ALA A 53 -4.51 16.29 -32.39
N ASP A 54 -5.81 16.54 -32.23
CA ASP A 54 -6.34 17.41 -31.18
C ASP A 54 -6.51 16.70 -29.82
N THR A 55 -6.81 15.41 -29.82
CA THR A 55 -7.13 14.63 -28.61
C THR A 55 -5.94 13.83 -28.07
N ARG A 56 -4.85 13.75 -28.81
CA ARG A 56 -3.69 12.93 -28.48
C ARG A 56 -2.94 13.45 -27.25
N ALA A 57 -2.72 12.56 -26.29
CA ALA A 57 -1.89 12.80 -25.12
C ALA A 57 -0.38 12.66 -25.44
N TRP A 58 0.01 11.67 -26.25
CA TRP A 58 1.38 11.58 -26.79
C TRP A 58 1.43 10.87 -28.14
N VAL A 59 2.49 11.15 -28.90
CA VAL A 59 2.80 10.45 -30.15
C VAL A 59 3.45 9.11 -29.83
N VAL A 60 3.03 8.05 -30.52
CA VAL A 60 3.66 6.73 -30.44
C VAL A 60 4.91 6.72 -31.31
N GLU A 61 6.05 6.40 -30.71
CA GLU A 61 7.36 6.33 -31.38
C GLU A 61 8.06 4.99 -31.20
N ASN A 62 7.64 4.20 -30.20
CA ASN A 62 8.20 2.89 -29.91
C ASN A 62 7.07 1.84 -29.88
N GLN A 63 7.39 0.59 -30.18
CA GLN A 63 6.47 -0.56 -30.01
C GLN A 63 6.91 -1.41 -28.82
N TRP A 64 5.96 -2.05 -28.13
CA TRP A 64 6.28 -2.89 -26.96
C TRP A 64 7.32 -3.99 -27.25
N GLU A 65 7.36 -4.52 -28.47
CA GLU A 65 8.27 -5.60 -28.88
C GLU A 65 9.64 -5.12 -29.37
N ASP A 66 9.87 -3.80 -29.45
CA ASP A 66 11.15 -3.28 -29.94
C ASP A 66 12.31 -3.66 -29.00
N ARG A 67 13.30 -4.37 -29.55
CA ARG A 67 14.55 -4.73 -28.85
C ARG A 67 15.76 -3.95 -29.35
N ASP A 68 15.75 -3.56 -30.63
CA ASP A 68 16.95 -3.14 -31.36
C ASP A 68 16.87 -1.73 -31.99
N THR A 69 15.75 -1.02 -31.81
CA THR A 69 15.65 0.37 -32.28
C THR A 69 16.67 1.26 -31.55
N PRO A 70 17.07 2.42 -32.12
CA PRO A 70 17.95 3.35 -31.43
C PRO A 70 17.45 3.73 -30.03
N ALA A 71 16.13 3.84 -29.85
CA ALA A 71 15.52 4.08 -28.54
C ALA A 71 15.61 2.86 -27.61
N ALA A 72 15.35 1.66 -28.13
CA ALA A 72 15.44 0.44 -27.33
C ALA A 72 16.87 0.10 -26.87
N ARG A 73 17.90 0.52 -27.61
CA ARG A 73 19.31 0.30 -27.25
C ARG A 73 19.82 1.25 -26.17
N ARG A 74 19.16 2.37 -25.90
CA ARG A 74 19.60 3.31 -24.85
C ARG A 74 19.52 2.70 -23.46
N ALA A 75 20.51 3.02 -22.63
CA ALA A 75 20.42 2.80 -21.19
C ALA A 75 19.20 3.54 -20.62
N GLY A 76 18.64 2.99 -19.55
CA GLY A 76 17.46 3.57 -18.90
C GLY A 76 17.50 3.38 -17.39
N LEU A 77 16.32 3.36 -16.77
CA LEU A 77 16.17 3.40 -15.32
C LEU A 77 16.78 2.19 -14.60
N ALA A 78 16.64 1.01 -15.20
CA ALA A 78 16.99 -0.27 -14.58
C ALA A 78 17.66 -1.24 -15.57
N TRP A 79 18.22 -0.71 -16.66
CA TRP A 79 18.89 -1.51 -17.70
C TRP A 79 20.04 -0.72 -18.34
N GLY A 80 21.09 -1.44 -18.72
CA GLY A 80 22.23 -0.89 -19.44
C GLY A 80 21.94 -0.65 -20.93
N GLU A 81 22.90 0.00 -21.59
CA GLU A 81 22.89 0.15 -23.04
C GLU A 81 22.94 -1.23 -23.73
N ASN A 82 22.26 -1.38 -24.86
CA ASN A 82 22.18 -2.62 -25.64
C ASN A 82 21.73 -3.84 -24.83
N SER A 83 20.82 -3.65 -23.87
CA SER A 83 20.32 -4.73 -22.98
C SER A 83 19.64 -5.90 -23.69
N GLY A 84 19.24 -5.74 -24.97
CA GLY A 84 18.46 -6.73 -25.71
C GLY A 84 17.00 -6.89 -25.24
N LEU A 85 16.59 -6.10 -24.22
CA LEU A 85 15.27 -6.16 -23.63
C LEU A 85 14.23 -5.42 -24.48
N ASN A 86 13.05 -6.02 -24.63
CA ASN A 86 11.88 -5.33 -25.13
C ASN A 86 11.30 -4.36 -24.08
N TRP A 87 10.34 -3.52 -24.46
CA TRP A 87 9.81 -2.51 -23.53
C TRP A 87 8.96 -3.07 -22.40
N ASP A 88 8.36 -4.25 -22.57
CA ASP A 88 7.59 -4.91 -21.51
C ASP A 88 8.52 -5.54 -20.46
N GLU A 89 9.63 -6.14 -20.90
CA GLU A 89 10.72 -6.59 -20.03
C GLU A 89 11.36 -5.41 -19.27
N LYS A 90 11.51 -4.25 -19.93
CA LYS A 90 12.00 -3.01 -19.29
C LYS A 90 11.02 -2.45 -18.26
N PHE A 91 9.71 -2.55 -18.51
CA PHE A 91 8.70 -2.21 -17.51
C PHE A 91 8.86 -3.09 -16.26
N ALA A 92 8.98 -4.41 -16.43
CA ALA A 92 9.24 -5.33 -15.33
C ALA A 92 10.54 -5.00 -14.57
N ARG A 93 11.63 -4.66 -15.29
CA ARG A 93 12.89 -4.22 -14.66
C ARG A 93 12.76 -2.93 -13.87
N TRP A 94 12.01 -1.94 -14.38
CA TRP A 94 11.78 -0.68 -13.67
C TRP A 94 10.92 -0.88 -12.42
N VAL A 95 9.81 -1.62 -12.51
CA VAL A 95 9.00 -1.97 -11.34
C VAL A 95 9.84 -2.76 -10.33
N GLY A 96 10.69 -3.68 -10.80
CA GLY A 96 11.67 -4.39 -9.99
C GLY A 96 12.88 -3.55 -9.57
N SER A 97 12.93 -2.27 -9.87
CA SER A 97 13.97 -1.36 -9.36
C SER A 97 13.46 -0.43 -8.27
N LEU A 98 12.14 -0.43 -8.03
CA LEU A 98 11.53 0.37 -6.96
C LEU A 98 12.18 0.02 -5.62
N GLN A 99 12.61 1.07 -4.92
CA GLN A 99 13.32 0.95 -3.65
C GLN A 99 12.31 0.99 -2.52
N LYS A 100 12.33 -0.02 -1.66
CA LYS A 100 11.52 -0.08 -0.45
C LYS A 100 11.96 1.03 0.52
N THR A 101 11.02 1.74 1.12
CA THR A 101 11.26 2.83 2.08
C THR A 101 10.13 2.88 3.09
N ALA A 102 10.37 3.42 4.29
CA ALA A 102 9.29 3.69 5.23
C ALA A 102 8.25 4.64 4.60
N SER A 103 6.96 4.37 4.86
CA SER A 103 5.88 5.25 4.41
C SER A 103 5.89 6.56 5.20
N VAL A 104 5.54 7.67 4.53
CA VAL A 104 5.51 9.02 5.13
C VAL A 104 4.12 9.44 5.62
N THR A 105 3.07 8.69 5.26
CA THR A 105 1.67 9.03 5.60
C THR A 105 0.89 7.90 6.28
N SER A 106 1.42 6.68 6.25
CA SER A 106 0.84 5.45 6.79
C SER A 106 1.91 4.60 7.50
N TRP A 107 1.49 3.59 8.27
CA TRP A 107 2.40 2.60 8.84
C TRP A 107 2.91 1.62 7.79
N GLY A 108 4.06 1.01 8.08
CA GLY A 108 4.72 0.05 7.23
C GLY A 108 5.57 0.69 6.14
N ASP A 109 5.97 -0.13 5.19
CA ASP A 109 6.84 0.29 4.11
C ASP A 109 6.04 0.60 2.83
N THR A 110 6.60 1.50 2.03
CA THR A 110 6.17 1.83 0.67
C THR A 110 7.38 1.78 -0.26
N PHE A 111 7.31 2.44 -1.42
CA PHE A 111 8.41 2.53 -2.36
C PHE A 111 8.76 3.95 -2.78
N LEU A 112 9.99 4.13 -3.24
CA LEU A 112 10.44 5.29 -4.00
C LEU A 112 10.25 5.02 -5.49
N LEU A 113 9.62 5.96 -6.19
CA LEU A 113 9.46 5.98 -7.64
C LEU A 113 10.51 6.89 -8.25
N THR A 114 11.38 6.31 -9.08
CA THR A 114 12.37 7.07 -9.87
C THR A 114 11.91 7.22 -11.32
N THR A 115 11.96 8.46 -11.81
CA THR A 115 11.56 8.87 -13.16
C THR A 115 12.74 8.91 -14.12
N PRO A 116 12.54 8.83 -15.46
CA PRO A 116 13.62 8.91 -16.46
C PRO A 116 14.50 10.16 -16.37
N TRP A 117 14.04 11.20 -15.70
CA TRP A 117 14.75 12.47 -15.53
C TRP A 117 15.54 12.54 -14.22
N GLY A 118 15.63 11.44 -13.46
CA GLY A 118 16.41 11.36 -12.22
C GLY A 118 15.68 11.87 -10.97
N LYS A 119 14.40 12.24 -11.08
CA LYS A 119 13.59 12.59 -9.91
C LYS A 119 13.12 11.33 -9.20
N THR A 120 13.30 11.29 -7.88
CA THR A 120 12.86 10.21 -7.00
C THR A 120 11.89 10.76 -5.96
N LEU A 121 10.70 10.17 -5.84
CA LEU A 121 9.66 10.59 -4.90
C LEU A 121 9.12 9.36 -4.15
N PRO A 122 8.66 9.52 -2.88
CA PRO A 122 7.81 8.51 -2.25
C PRO A 122 6.61 8.17 -3.13
N ALA A 123 6.09 6.95 -3.03
CA ALA A 123 4.89 6.55 -3.75
C ALA A 123 3.71 7.46 -3.35
N PRO A 124 2.79 7.78 -4.28
CA PRO A 124 1.66 8.66 -3.98
C PRO A 124 0.57 7.94 -3.20
N LYS A 125 -0.18 8.64 -2.35
CA LYS A 125 -1.41 8.09 -1.78
C LYS A 125 -2.44 7.83 -2.89
N LEU A 126 -2.81 6.57 -3.11
CA LEU A 126 -3.71 6.13 -4.17
C LEU A 126 -4.58 4.94 -3.74
N ASP A 127 -5.66 4.69 -4.48
CA ASP A 127 -6.39 3.42 -4.41
C ASP A 127 -5.55 2.28 -5.04
N CYS A 128 -5.86 1.04 -4.70
CA CYS A 128 -5.18 -0.17 -5.12
C CYS A 128 -5.03 -0.31 -6.66
N ALA A 129 -6.12 -0.12 -7.41
CA ALA A 129 -6.08 -0.19 -8.88
C ALA A 129 -5.30 0.99 -9.49
N ASP A 130 -5.39 2.16 -8.85
CA ASP A 130 -4.73 3.37 -9.32
C ASP A 130 -3.21 3.24 -9.31
N VAL A 131 -2.63 2.49 -8.37
CA VAL A 131 -1.19 2.18 -8.36
C VAL A 131 -0.78 1.45 -9.62
N ALA A 132 -1.53 0.41 -10.01
CA ALA A 132 -1.23 -0.38 -11.19
C ALA A 132 -1.37 0.44 -12.48
N ILE A 133 -2.43 1.26 -12.57
CA ILE A 133 -2.68 2.15 -13.71
C ILE A 133 -1.60 3.23 -13.80
N LEU A 134 -1.25 3.88 -12.68
CA LEU A 134 -0.20 4.90 -12.61
C LEU A 134 1.12 4.36 -13.15
N LEU A 135 1.57 3.21 -12.64
CA LEU A 135 2.85 2.62 -13.01
C LEU A 135 2.87 2.28 -14.51
N ARG A 136 1.86 1.56 -14.99
CA ARG A 136 1.81 1.10 -16.38
C ARG A 136 1.66 2.25 -17.37
N ALA A 137 0.72 3.17 -17.12
CA ALA A 137 0.45 4.29 -18.01
C ALA A 137 1.59 5.31 -18.02
N SER A 138 2.23 5.56 -16.86
CA SER A 138 3.39 6.47 -16.79
C SER A 138 4.56 5.93 -17.59
N PHE A 139 4.89 4.64 -17.45
CA PHE A 139 5.94 4.02 -18.24
C PHE A 139 5.66 4.12 -19.74
N ALA A 140 4.42 3.82 -20.16
CA ALA A 140 4.01 3.93 -21.56
C ALA A 140 4.15 5.35 -22.10
N ALA A 141 3.76 6.36 -21.33
CA ALA A 141 3.87 7.76 -21.72
C ALA A 141 5.33 8.23 -21.81
N TRP A 142 6.17 7.88 -20.81
CA TRP A 142 7.59 8.26 -20.79
C TRP A 142 8.37 7.74 -21.99
N TYR A 143 8.03 6.53 -22.44
CA TYR A 143 8.71 5.87 -23.55
C TYR A 143 7.91 5.89 -24.86
N ARG A 144 6.84 6.71 -24.94
CA ARG A 144 6.05 6.92 -26.16
C ARG A 144 5.57 5.60 -26.80
N LEU A 145 5.08 4.70 -25.95
CA LEU A 145 4.54 3.39 -26.34
C LEU A 145 3.05 3.49 -26.69
N PRO A 146 2.52 2.64 -27.59
CA PRO A 146 1.07 2.52 -27.76
C PRO A 146 0.45 1.96 -26.48
N PHE A 147 -0.55 2.63 -25.96
CA PHE A 147 -1.26 2.20 -24.75
C PHE A 147 -2.70 2.68 -24.78
N TYR A 148 -3.60 1.83 -24.31
CA TYR A 148 -4.93 2.23 -23.90
C TYR A 148 -5.56 1.20 -22.95
N LEU A 149 -6.46 1.68 -22.11
CA LEU A 149 -7.41 0.88 -21.34
C LEU A 149 -8.84 1.17 -21.81
N VAL A 150 -9.74 0.23 -21.57
CA VAL A 150 -11.15 0.30 -21.98
C VAL A 150 -12.05 0.29 -20.75
N GLY A 151 -13.02 1.20 -20.73
CA GLY A 151 -14.19 1.17 -19.86
C GLY A 151 -15.47 1.24 -20.71
N TYR A 152 -16.63 1.07 -20.06
CA TYR A 152 -17.92 1.09 -20.72
C TYR A 152 -18.85 2.15 -20.14
N ASP A 153 -19.40 2.97 -21.04
CA ASP A 153 -20.52 3.88 -20.78
C ASP A 153 -21.78 3.25 -21.40
N GLY A 154 -22.57 2.56 -20.57
CA GLY A 154 -23.59 1.62 -21.03
C GLY A 154 -22.95 0.52 -21.88
N SER A 155 -23.37 0.38 -23.15
CA SER A 155 -22.77 -0.58 -24.08
C SER A 155 -21.60 0.00 -24.90
N ARG A 156 -21.25 1.27 -24.72
CA ARG A 156 -20.27 1.97 -25.55
C ARG A 156 -18.88 1.81 -24.96
N ARG A 157 -17.95 1.25 -25.75
CA ARG A 157 -16.51 1.24 -25.40
C ARG A 157 -15.95 2.66 -25.38
N VAL A 158 -15.42 3.04 -24.23
CA VAL A 158 -14.65 4.27 -24.00
C VAL A 158 -13.18 3.88 -23.86
N TYR A 159 -12.35 4.44 -24.72
CA TYR A 159 -10.92 4.16 -24.77
C TYR A 159 -10.17 5.31 -24.11
N PHE A 160 -9.31 4.98 -23.15
CA PHE A 160 -8.41 5.90 -22.48
C PHE A 160 -7.00 5.54 -22.88
N GLY A 161 -6.30 6.38 -23.66
CA GLY A 161 -4.96 6.01 -24.13
C GLY A 161 -4.20 7.15 -24.80
N HIS A 162 -3.10 6.81 -25.45
CA HIS A 162 -2.22 7.77 -26.12
C HIS A 162 -2.95 8.74 -27.07
N PHE A 163 -4.07 8.32 -27.67
CA PHE A 163 -4.95 9.11 -28.53
C PHE A 163 -6.00 9.98 -27.79
N GLY A 164 -5.95 10.05 -26.46
CA GLY A 164 -6.93 10.75 -25.61
C GLY A 164 -8.03 9.83 -25.08
N ILE A 165 -9.14 10.44 -24.64
CA ILE A 165 -10.32 9.75 -24.11
C ILE A 165 -11.47 9.89 -25.11
N ARG A 166 -11.92 8.76 -25.67
CA ARG A 166 -12.87 8.78 -26.79
C ARG A 166 -13.59 7.47 -27.00
N THR A 167 -14.67 7.52 -27.77
CA THR A 167 -15.31 6.33 -28.37
C THR A 167 -14.89 6.20 -29.84
N ALA A 168 -15.34 5.13 -30.51
CA ALA A 168 -15.21 5.00 -31.96
C ALA A 168 -15.88 6.17 -32.72
N ALA A 169 -16.90 6.80 -32.13
CA ALA A 169 -17.62 7.92 -32.74
C ALA A 169 -16.90 9.28 -32.58
N GLY A 170 -15.84 9.36 -31.77
CA GLY A 170 -15.16 10.62 -31.48
C GLY A 170 -14.98 10.88 -29.99
N ASN A 171 -14.63 12.12 -29.65
CA ASN A 171 -14.47 12.59 -28.26
C ASN A 171 -15.63 12.13 -27.38
N TRP A 172 -15.32 11.58 -26.21
CA TRP A 172 -16.32 11.12 -25.26
C TRP A 172 -16.56 12.20 -24.20
N ASN A 173 -17.83 12.52 -23.94
CA ASN A 173 -18.25 13.37 -22.82
C ASN A 173 -17.51 14.72 -22.67
N GLY A 174 -17.15 15.36 -23.78
CA GLY A 174 -16.45 16.65 -23.76
C GLY A 174 -15.04 16.58 -23.17
N MET A 175 -14.42 15.40 -23.18
CA MET A 175 -13.07 15.21 -22.65
C MET A 175 -12.05 16.16 -23.31
N PRO A 176 -10.96 16.53 -22.62
CA PRO A 176 -10.04 17.53 -23.13
C PRO A 176 -9.49 17.20 -24.51
N ALA A 177 -9.38 18.22 -25.36
CA ALA A 177 -8.49 18.19 -26.51
C ALA A 177 -7.05 18.33 -26.01
N PHE A 178 -6.47 17.23 -25.51
CA PHE A 178 -5.20 17.21 -24.78
C PHE A 178 -4.07 17.96 -25.49
N ALA A 179 -3.99 17.88 -26.82
CA ALA A 179 -2.90 18.49 -27.57
C ALA A 179 -2.92 20.03 -27.51
N SER A 180 -4.12 20.62 -27.56
CA SER A 180 -4.31 22.08 -27.47
C SER A 180 -4.49 22.57 -26.03
N ALA A 181 -5.04 21.74 -25.15
CA ALA A 181 -5.35 22.10 -23.77
C ALA A 181 -4.10 22.12 -22.88
N TYR A 182 -3.15 21.21 -23.08
CA TYR A 182 -2.00 21.04 -22.19
C TYR A 182 -0.67 21.05 -22.94
N ARG A 183 0.38 21.42 -22.19
CA ARG A 183 1.74 21.54 -22.71
C ARG A 183 2.47 20.20 -22.65
N ASP A 184 3.37 20.00 -23.61
CA ASP A 184 4.28 18.87 -23.64
C ASP A 184 5.72 19.40 -23.61
N TYR A 185 6.43 19.12 -22.53
CA TYR A 185 7.82 19.53 -22.33
C TYR A 185 8.80 18.36 -22.51
N SER A 186 8.38 17.23 -23.10
CA SER A 186 9.25 16.05 -23.26
C SER A 186 10.54 16.31 -24.04
N GLU A 187 10.58 17.35 -24.88
CA GLU A 187 11.79 17.76 -25.63
C GLU A 187 12.67 18.78 -24.88
N MET A 188 12.35 19.09 -23.61
CA MET A 188 13.14 20.00 -22.79
C MET A 188 14.52 19.39 -22.48
N ALA A 189 15.58 20.18 -22.66
CA ALA A 189 16.94 19.70 -22.42
C ALA A 189 17.19 19.40 -20.93
N PRO A 190 18.07 18.43 -20.60
CA PRO A 190 18.41 18.11 -19.22
C PRO A 190 18.86 19.27 -18.36
N ALA A 191 19.67 20.18 -18.90
CA ALA A 191 20.10 21.37 -18.18
C ALA A 191 18.92 22.28 -17.77
N ASP A 192 17.86 22.33 -18.58
CA ASP A 192 16.72 23.21 -18.33
C ASP A 192 15.78 22.65 -17.28
N TYR A 193 15.38 21.37 -17.39
CA TYR A 193 14.49 20.78 -16.39
C TYR A 193 15.19 20.55 -15.04
N ASN A 194 16.52 20.35 -15.03
CA ASN A 194 17.29 20.27 -13.78
C ASN A 194 17.41 21.63 -13.09
N ARG A 195 17.46 22.72 -13.87
CA ARG A 195 17.47 24.08 -13.35
C ARG A 195 16.08 24.51 -12.86
N SER A 196 15.04 24.21 -13.63
CA SER A 196 13.67 24.58 -13.29
C SER A 196 12.67 23.61 -13.92
N TRP A 197 12.08 22.76 -13.09
CA TRP A 197 11.04 21.84 -13.54
C TRP A 197 9.78 22.62 -13.97
N PRO A 198 9.24 22.40 -15.19
CA PRO A 198 8.01 23.06 -15.61
C PRO A 198 6.83 22.55 -14.79
N LYS A 199 6.03 23.48 -14.26
CA LYS A 199 4.87 23.20 -13.39
C LYS A 199 3.58 23.64 -14.07
N ASP A 200 2.57 22.77 -14.01
CA ASP A 200 1.21 23.07 -14.45
C ASP A 200 0.31 23.41 -13.25
N SER A 201 -0.07 24.67 -13.09
CA SER A 201 -0.87 25.11 -11.94
C SER A 201 -2.28 24.52 -11.93
N ALA A 202 -2.87 24.28 -13.10
CA ALA A 202 -4.21 23.71 -13.21
C ALA A 202 -4.21 22.23 -12.80
N LEU A 203 -3.19 21.48 -13.17
CA LEU A 203 -3.01 20.10 -12.73
C LEU A 203 -2.76 20.03 -11.21
N ARG A 204 -1.85 20.87 -10.70
CA ARG A 204 -1.46 20.86 -9.27
C ARG A 204 -2.60 21.21 -8.31
N ALA A 205 -3.61 21.95 -8.79
CA ALA A 205 -4.78 22.28 -8.00
C ALA A 205 -5.77 21.10 -7.83
N ARG A 206 -5.52 19.96 -8.48
CA ARG A 206 -6.48 18.85 -8.57
C ARG A 206 -5.99 17.58 -7.89
N GLY A 207 -6.94 16.79 -7.39
CA GLY A 207 -6.73 15.41 -6.93
C GLY A 207 -7.55 14.42 -7.73
N VAL A 208 -7.53 13.15 -7.35
CA VAL A 208 -8.38 12.09 -7.92
C VAL A 208 -9.63 11.88 -7.08
N GLN A 209 -9.47 11.90 -5.75
CA GLN A 209 -10.56 11.66 -4.81
C GLN A 209 -10.21 12.20 -3.42
N THR A 210 -11.18 12.27 -2.50
CA THR A 210 -10.93 12.71 -1.12
C THR A 210 -9.92 11.81 -0.41
N GLY A 211 -8.98 12.41 0.31
CA GLY A 211 -7.92 11.70 1.06
C GLY A 211 -6.63 11.41 0.30
N ASP A 212 -6.51 11.92 -0.94
CA ASP A 212 -5.33 11.76 -1.82
C ASP A 212 -4.25 12.84 -1.65
N ASP A 213 -4.17 13.42 -0.45
CA ASP A 213 -3.14 14.39 -0.07
C ASP A 213 -1.71 13.84 -0.25
N GLN A 214 -0.78 14.72 -0.63
CA GLN A 214 0.62 14.35 -0.87
C GLN A 214 1.52 15.24 -0.02
N PRO A 215 1.52 15.08 1.32
CA PRO A 215 2.15 16.02 2.25
C PRO A 215 3.66 16.20 2.01
N PHE A 216 4.33 15.18 1.47
CA PHE A 216 5.74 15.23 1.09
C PHE A 216 6.03 16.13 -0.13
N LEU A 217 5.00 16.64 -0.81
CA LEU A 217 5.10 17.63 -1.89
C LEU A 217 4.63 19.04 -1.46
N GLY A 218 4.38 19.23 -0.16
CA GLY A 218 3.97 20.51 0.44
C GLY A 218 2.47 20.57 0.79
N ALA A 219 2.10 21.61 1.54
CA ALA A 219 0.73 21.81 2.00
C ALA A 219 -0.25 21.94 0.83
N GLY A 220 -1.37 21.21 0.90
CA GLY A 220 -2.42 21.22 -0.11
C GLY A 220 -2.08 20.46 -1.40
N ALA A 221 -0.90 19.83 -1.51
CA ALA A 221 -0.57 18.99 -2.65
C ALA A 221 -1.48 17.75 -2.69
N ARG A 222 -1.93 17.39 -3.90
CA ARG A 222 -2.79 16.23 -4.18
C ARG A 222 -2.21 15.41 -5.33
N THR A 223 -2.91 14.38 -5.80
CA THR A 223 -2.44 13.50 -6.88
C THR A 223 -2.03 14.25 -8.15
N GLY A 224 -2.71 15.35 -8.50
CA GLY A 224 -2.31 16.19 -9.64
C GLY A 224 -0.92 16.81 -9.46
N THR A 225 -0.58 17.26 -8.25
CA THR A 225 0.78 17.72 -7.92
C THR A 225 1.81 16.62 -8.13
N TYR A 226 1.50 15.40 -7.70
CA TYR A 226 2.39 14.26 -7.90
C TYR A 226 2.63 13.97 -9.38
N LEU A 227 1.57 13.92 -10.18
CA LEU A 227 1.64 13.69 -11.62
C LEU A 227 2.42 14.80 -12.35
N ASP A 228 2.25 16.06 -11.92
CA ASP A 228 3.02 17.19 -12.43
C ASP A 228 4.53 17.03 -12.15
N GLU A 229 4.91 16.48 -11.00
CA GLU A 229 6.31 16.25 -10.64
C GLU A 229 6.94 15.08 -11.43
N ILE A 230 6.18 14.08 -11.84
CA ILE A 230 6.72 12.89 -12.53
C ILE A 230 6.53 12.87 -14.05
N HIS A 231 5.99 13.95 -14.64
CA HIS A 231 5.79 14.04 -16.10
C HIS A 231 6.21 15.41 -16.64
N LEU A 232 7.13 15.43 -17.62
CA LEU A 232 7.34 16.61 -18.46
C LEU A 232 6.20 16.79 -19.47
N ASN A 233 5.63 15.70 -19.99
CA ASN A 233 4.44 15.76 -20.83
C ASN A 233 3.19 15.95 -19.95
N LYS A 234 2.73 17.19 -19.80
CA LYS A 234 1.56 17.50 -18.96
C LYS A 234 0.26 16.94 -19.56
N ARG A 235 0.20 16.74 -20.88
CA ARG A 235 -0.93 16.05 -21.54
C ARG A 235 -1.09 14.62 -21.02
N ALA A 236 0.03 13.90 -20.89
CA ALA A 236 0.03 12.55 -20.31
C ALA A 236 -0.38 12.56 -18.83
N ALA A 237 0.10 13.54 -18.06
CA ALA A 237 -0.24 13.71 -16.66
C ALA A 237 -1.76 13.91 -16.44
N HIS A 238 -2.38 14.79 -17.23
CA HIS A 238 -3.84 14.98 -17.20
C HIS A 238 -4.61 13.71 -17.61
N LEU A 239 -4.16 13.01 -18.65
CA LEU A 239 -4.80 11.77 -19.08
C LEU A 239 -4.75 10.70 -17.98
N ILE A 240 -3.58 10.51 -17.36
CA ILE A 240 -3.40 9.53 -16.29
C ILE A 240 -4.30 9.87 -15.12
N ARG A 241 -4.36 11.15 -14.70
CA ARG A 241 -5.31 11.58 -13.66
C ARG A 241 -6.74 11.16 -13.97
N LEU A 242 -7.21 11.37 -15.20
CA LEU A 242 -8.55 10.98 -15.63
C LEU A 242 -8.72 9.45 -15.69
N MET A 243 -7.68 8.69 -16.02
CA MET A 243 -7.72 7.23 -15.89
C MET A 243 -7.96 6.78 -14.45
N LEU A 244 -7.30 7.41 -13.47
CA LEU A 244 -7.47 7.10 -12.04
C LEU A 244 -8.87 7.47 -11.50
N ILE A 245 -9.56 8.39 -12.18
CA ILE A 245 -10.94 8.77 -11.84
C ILE A 245 -11.93 7.76 -12.42
N TYR A 246 -11.78 7.41 -13.70
CA TYR A 246 -12.80 6.65 -14.45
C TYR A 246 -12.55 5.15 -14.54
N LEU A 247 -11.38 4.65 -14.18
CA LEU A 247 -11.03 3.24 -14.28
C LEU A 247 -10.58 2.73 -12.91
N GLY A 248 -10.95 1.49 -12.60
CA GLY A 248 -10.57 0.83 -11.37
C GLY A 248 -10.38 -0.68 -11.51
N SER A 249 -10.46 -1.38 -10.38
CA SER A 249 -10.19 -2.83 -10.31
C SER A 249 -11.13 -3.66 -11.17
N ALA A 250 -12.36 -3.20 -11.42
CA ALA A 250 -13.30 -3.87 -12.32
C ALA A 250 -12.82 -3.80 -13.77
N ASN A 251 -12.33 -2.65 -14.22
CA ASN A 251 -11.77 -2.48 -15.56
C ASN A 251 -10.46 -3.28 -15.70
N LEU A 252 -9.61 -3.31 -14.67
CA LEU A 252 -8.41 -4.15 -14.70
C LEU A 252 -8.75 -5.64 -14.75
N ALA A 253 -9.86 -6.09 -14.15
CA ALA A 253 -10.30 -7.48 -14.25
C ALA A 253 -10.82 -7.87 -15.64
N ASP A 254 -11.24 -6.88 -16.44
CA ASP A 254 -11.74 -7.08 -17.80
C ASP A 254 -10.65 -7.62 -18.73
N SER A 255 -11.02 -8.69 -19.42
CA SER A 255 -10.32 -9.33 -20.54
C SER A 255 -9.79 -8.39 -21.62
N LEU A 256 -10.34 -7.19 -21.80
CA LEU A 256 -9.83 -6.20 -22.78
C LEU A 256 -8.59 -5.45 -22.30
N ASN A 257 -8.33 -5.46 -21.00
CA ASN A 257 -7.28 -4.67 -20.36
C ASN A 257 -6.15 -5.56 -19.82
N THR A 258 -6.50 -6.72 -19.27
CA THR A 258 -5.56 -7.70 -18.77
C THR A 258 -5.96 -9.11 -19.20
N TYR A 259 -5.09 -10.10 -19.00
CA TYR A 259 -5.37 -11.50 -19.30
C TYR A 259 -4.86 -12.42 -18.18
N ASN A 260 -5.50 -13.58 -18.02
CA ASN A 260 -5.14 -14.53 -16.98
C ASN A 260 -3.89 -15.33 -17.37
N LEU A 261 -3.11 -15.70 -16.35
CA LEU A 261 -1.85 -16.42 -16.50
C LEU A 261 -1.83 -17.73 -15.72
N VAL A 262 -1.07 -18.69 -16.24
CA VAL A 262 -0.58 -19.85 -15.45
C VAL A 262 0.37 -19.37 -14.34
N PRO A 263 0.36 -19.99 -13.15
CA PRO A 263 1.20 -19.57 -12.02
C PRO A 263 2.69 -19.47 -12.32
N GLU A 264 3.23 -20.39 -13.13
CA GLU A 264 4.65 -20.49 -13.47
C GLU A 264 5.16 -19.28 -14.28
N ALA A 265 4.24 -18.53 -14.89
CA ALA A 265 4.51 -17.35 -15.69
C ALA A 265 4.53 -16.04 -14.86
N LEU A 266 4.25 -16.12 -13.55
CA LEU A 266 4.32 -14.98 -12.63
C LEU A 266 5.65 -14.24 -12.79
N ARG A 267 5.59 -12.92 -12.97
CA ARG A 267 6.76 -12.04 -13.01
C ARG A 267 6.47 -10.67 -12.42
N THR A 268 7.53 -9.91 -12.16
CA THR A 268 7.44 -8.51 -11.74
C THR A 268 6.66 -7.66 -12.76
N GLY A 269 5.75 -6.82 -12.29
CA GLY A 269 4.86 -5.99 -13.10
C GLY A 269 3.49 -6.64 -13.36
N ASP A 270 3.29 -7.89 -12.96
CA ASP A 270 1.97 -8.52 -12.95
C ASP A 270 1.08 -7.95 -11.83
N VAL A 271 -0.22 -8.25 -11.91
CA VAL A 271 -1.18 -7.85 -10.89
C VAL A 271 -1.94 -9.06 -10.35
N LEU A 272 -2.20 -9.06 -9.05
CA LEU A 272 -3.11 -9.98 -8.39
C LEU A 272 -4.42 -9.23 -8.06
N LEU A 273 -5.55 -9.75 -8.55
CA LEU A 273 -6.85 -9.13 -8.36
C LEU A 273 -7.74 -9.93 -7.40
N PHE A 274 -8.22 -9.29 -6.35
CA PHE A 274 -9.32 -9.81 -5.52
C PHE A 274 -10.60 -9.17 -5.98
N ARG A 275 -11.65 -9.95 -6.22
CA ARG A 275 -12.94 -9.45 -6.72
C ARG A 275 -14.04 -9.83 -5.77
N ARG A 276 -14.81 -8.86 -5.30
CA ARG A 276 -15.98 -9.12 -4.44
C ARG A 276 -17.24 -9.44 -5.24
N ALA A 277 -17.33 -8.91 -6.46
CA ALA A 277 -18.35 -9.21 -7.45
C ALA A 277 -17.80 -8.83 -8.83
N ARG A 278 -18.41 -9.34 -9.91
CA ARG A 278 -17.94 -9.08 -11.28
C ARG A 278 -17.85 -7.58 -11.61
N ASN A 279 -18.92 -6.83 -11.34
CA ASN A 279 -19.01 -5.38 -11.58
C ASN A 279 -18.77 -4.55 -10.30
N GLY A 280 -18.27 -5.19 -9.22
CA GLY A 280 -18.15 -4.58 -7.91
C GLY A 280 -16.76 -4.03 -7.60
N SER A 281 -16.57 -3.65 -6.34
CA SER A 281 -15.24 -3.33 -5.83
C SER A 281 -14.35 -4.58 -5.77
N GLY A 282 -13.06 -4.34 -5.87
CA GLY A 282 -12.02 -5.35 -5.72
C GLY A 282 -10.79 -4.71 -5.13
N HIS A 283 -9.74 -5.51 -5.01
CA HIS A 283 -8.44 -5.08 -4.56
C HIS A 283 -7.39 -5.49 -5.59
N THR A 284 -6.45 -4.60 -5.88
CA THR A 284 -5.39 -4.82 -6.89
C THR A 284 -4.04 -4.70 -6.21
N MET A 285 -3.25 -5.77 -6.30
CA MET A 285 -1.88 -5.79 -5.80
C MET A 285 -0.93 -5.87 -6.99
N VAL A 286 0.12 -5.05 -7.01
CA VAL A 286 1.14 -5.03 -8.06
C VAL A 286 2.34 -5.84 -7.61
N VAL A 287 2.75 -6.83 -8.39
CA VAL A 287 3.93 -7.65 -8.09
C VAL A 287 5.18 -6.83 -8.37
N VAL A 288 5.92 -6.46 -7.33
CA VAL A 288 7.15 -5.65 -7.41
C VAL A 288 8.42 -6.50 -7.38
N ARG A 289 8.34 -7.72 -6.86
CA ARG A 289 9.41 -8.74 -6.93
C ARG A 289 8.81 -10.08 -7.34
N ALA A 290 9.52 -10.80 -8.19
CA ALA A 290 9.20 -12.18 -8.56
C ALA A 290 10.52 -12.85 -9.00
N ASP A 291 11.21 -13.44 -8.03
CA ASP A 291 12.54 -14.01 -8.21
C ASP A 291 12.47 -15.53 -8.18
N ARG A 292 13.14 -16.18 -9.15
CA ARG A 292 13.31 -17.64 -9.17
C ARG A 292 14.43 -18.04 -8.21
N LEU A 293 14.10 -18.89 -7.26
CA LEU A 293 15.03 -19.47 -6.30
C LEU A 293 15.79 -20.66 -6.92
N ALA A 294 16.92 -21.01 -6.32
CA ALA A 294 17.81 -22.06 -6.84
C ALA A 294 17.17 -23.46 -6.89
N ASP A 295 16.15 -23.70 -6.06
CA ASP A 295 15.39 -24.94 -5.98
C ASP A 295 14.19 -24.98 -6.95
N GLY A 296 14.01 -23.93 -7.77
CA GLY A 296 12.91 -23.80 -8.72
C GLY A 296 11.64 -23.16 -8.17
N GLN A 297 11.58 -22.84 -6.87
CA GLN A 297 10.47 -22.07 -6.29
C GLN A 297 10.54 -20.59 -6.69
N LEU A 298 9.44 -19.86 -6.48
CA LEU A 298 9.35 -18.41 -6.66
C LEU A 298 9.27 -17.71 -5.30
N GLU A 299 9.99 -16.60 -5.15
CA GLU A 299 9.70 -15.61 -4.12
C GLU A 299 9.04 -14.41 -4.79
N ALA A 300 7.90 -13.96 -4.26
CA ALA A 300 7.20 -12.80 -4.79
C ALA A 300 6.94 -11.78 -3.69
N GLN A 301 6.98 -10.50 -4.04
CA GLN A 301 6.54 -9.40 -3.18
C GLN A 301 5.59 -8.51 -3.95
N ASP A 302 4.50 -8.10 -3.31
CA ASP A 302 3.50 -7.21 -3.90
C ASP A 302 3.37 -5.88 -3.14
N VAL A 303 2.75 -4.89 -3.79
CA VAL A 303 2.36 -3.62 -3.18
C VAL A 303 0.90 -3.32 -3.49
N TYR A 304 0.20 -2.64 -2.59
CA TYR A 304 -1.18 -2.20 -2.86
C TYR A 304 -1.51 -0.86 -2.21
N GLY A 305 -2.25 -0.01 -2.93
CA GLY A 305 -2.95 1.17 -2.38
C GLY A 305 -4.22 0.78 -1.63
N ASN A 306 -4.97 1.73 -1.08
CA ASN A 306 -6.18 1.43 -0.31
C ASN A 306 -7.30 2.46 -0.52
N LEU A 307 -8.51 2.12 -0.05
CA LEU A 307 -9.64 3.05 0.07
C LEU A 307 -10.01 3.22 1.55
N PRO A 308 -9.92 4.44 2.14
CA PRO A 308 -9.43 5.70 1.55
C PRO A 308 -7.97 5.63 1.04
N PRO A 309 -7.55 6.54 0.11
CA PRO A 309 -6.21 6.53 -0.48
C PRO A 309 -5.12 6.48 0.58
N ALA A 310 -4.15 5.59 0.38
CA ALA A 310 -2.98 5.44 1.22
C ALA A 310 -1.75 5.26 0.34
N GLN A 311 -0.56 5.52 0.88
CA GLN A 311 0.65 5.13 0.18
C GLN A 311 0.65 3.61 0.00
N PRO A 312 1.08 3.09 -1.17
CA PRO A 312 1.06 1.67 -1.42
C PRO A 312 1.89 0.93 -0.38
N MET A 313 1.27 -0.03 0.29
CA MET A 313 1.90 -0.81 1.33
C MET A 313 2.71 -1.94 0.68
N TRP A 314 3.99 -2.04 1.00
CA TRP A 314 4.88 -3.10 0.55
C TRP A 314 4.71 -4.33 1.41
N GLN A 315 4.30 -5.43 0.78
CA GLN A 315 4.14 -6.73 1.42
C GLN A 315 5.42 -7.54 1.31
N ASP A 316 5.79 -8.22 2.38
CA ASP A 316 6.88 -9.19 2.32
C ASP A 316 6.45 -10.47 1.57
N ALA A 317 7.37 -11.41 1.42
CA ALA A 317 7.13 -12.66 0.72
C ALA A 317 6.07 -13.55 1.39
N ALA A 318 5.94 -13.48 2.72
CA ALA A 318 4.95 -14.24 3.47
C ALA A 318 3.54 -13.72 3.20
N GLN A 319 3.37 -12.41 3.34
CA GLN A 319 2.12 -11.69 3.07
C GLN A 319 1.69 -11.91 1.62
N THR A 320 2.63 -11.77 0.69
CA THR A 320 2.39 -12.01 -0.73
C THR A 320 1.97 -13.46 -0.99
N LYS A 321 2.69 -14.45 -0.44
CA LYS A 321 2.28 -15.86 -0.59
C LYS A 321 0.86 -16.09 -0.08
N ARG A 322 0.51 -15.55 1.10
CA ARG A 322 -0.85 -15.63 1.65
C ARG A 322 -1.89 -15.02 0.71
N ASN A 323 -1.57 -13.94 0.01
CA ASN A 323 -2.46 -13.33 -0.97
C ASN A 323 -2.68 -14.25 -2.18
N PHE A 324 -1.60 -14.83 -2.72
CA PHE A 324 -1.66 -15.71 -3.89
C PHE A 324 -2.33 -17.07 -3.63
N THR A 325 -2.33 -17.54 -2.37
CA THR A 325 -2.95 -18.81 -1.97
C THR A 325 -4.35 -18.63 -1.38
N ASN A 326 -4.84 -17.40 -1.31
CA ASN A 326 -6.20 -17.10 -0.89
C ASN A 326 -7.18 -17.29 -2.06
N ASP A 327 -8.23 -18.06 -1.83
CA ASP A 327 -9.29 -18.30 -2.81
C ASP A 327 -10.02 -17.02 -3.25
N GLU A 328 -10.05 -15.96 -2.44
CA GLU A 328 -10.61 -14.67 -2.87
C GLU A 328 -9.83 -14.06 -4.05
N GLY A 329 -8.57 -14.45 -4.22
CA GLY A 329 -7.70 -14.16 -5.35
C GLY A 329 -8.00 -15.02 -6.58
N GLY A 330 -9.26 -15.38 -6.84
CA GLY A 330 -9.68 -16.12 -8.05
C GLY A 330 -9.67 -17.65 -7.92
N GLY A 331 -9.80 -18.18 -6.71
CA GLY A 331 -9.93 -19.60 -6.39
C GLY A 331 -11.34 -20.17 -6.57
N PRO A 332 -11.56 -21.43 -6.14
CA PRO A 332 -12.79 -22.18 -6.39
C PRO A 332 -13.88 -21.94 -5.34
N SER A 333 -13.59 -21.22 -4.26
CA SER A 333 -14.57 -20.88 -3.22
C SER A 333 -15.58 -19.82 -3.68
N GLN A 334 -16.72 -19.76 -2.99
CA GLN A 334 -17.79 -18.80 -3.24
C GLN A 334 -17.70 -17.59 -2.29
N ASN A 335 -18.03 -16.41 -2.80
CA ASN A 335 -18.26 -15.22 -1.99
C ASN A 335 -19.62 -15.30 -1.27
N SER A 336 -19.92 -14.28 -0.44
CA SER A 336 -21.19 -14.18 0.29
C SER A 336 -22.43 -14.01 -0.60
N LEU A 337 -22.25 -13.75 -1.91
CA LEU A 337 -23.31 -13.64 -2.91
C LEU A 337 -23.54 -14.97 -3.67
N GLY A 338 -22.79 -16.03 -3.33
CA GLY A 338 -22.84 -17.32 -4.02
C GLY A 338 -22.09 -17.35 -5.36
N GLU A 339 -21.32 -16.31 -5.69
CA GLU A 339 -20.49 -16.26 -6.89
C GLU A 339 -19.11 -16.88 -6.61
N THR A 340 -18.63 -17.71 -7.52
CA THR A 340 -17.29 -18.32 -7.39
C THR A 340 -16.20 -17.33 -7.81
N TYR A 341 -15.14 -17.17 -7.01
CA TYR A 341 -14.09 -16.17 -7.26
C TYR A 341 -13.40 -16.32 -8.62
N SER A 342 -13.18 -17.56 -9.08
CA SER A 342 -12.64 -17.85 -10.42
C SER A 342 -13.54 -17.35 -11.57
N HIS A 343 -14.83 -17.10 -11.33
CA HIS A 343 -15.81 -16.70 -12.35
C HIS A 343 -15.99 -15.17 -12.45
N ILE A 344 -15.46 -14.42 -11.47
CA ILE A 344 -15.70 -12.97 -11.35
C ILE A 344 -14.45 -12.12 -11.65
N GLY A 345 -13.45 -12.72 -12.29
CA GLY A 345 -12.27 -12.03 -12.82
C GLY A 345 -11.14 -11.84 -11.80
N GLY A 346 -11.11 -12.63 -10.72
CA GLY A 346 -10.02 -12.62 -9.74
C GLY A 346 -8.75 -13.36 -10.19
N GLY A 347 -7.67 -13.10 -9.48
CA GLY A 347 -6.37 -13.78 -9.51
C GLY A 347 -5.30 -13.12 -10.38
N LEU A 348 -4.23 -13.90 -10.65
CA LEU A 348 -3.06 -13.41 -11.36
C LEU A 348 -3.41 -12.99 -12.78
N LYS A 349 -3.04 -11.76 -13.15
CA LYS A 349 -3.20 -11.21 -14.48
C LYS A 349 -2.01 -10.37 -14.91
N ARG A 350 -1.89 -10.18 -16.23
CA ARG A 350 -0.93 -9.27 -16.84
C ARG A 350 -1.62 -8.28 -17.76
N PHE A 351 -1.12 -7.05 -17.79
CA PHE A 351 -1.58 -6.03 -18.72
C PHE A 351 -1.43 -6.49 -20.16
N ARG A 352 -2.46 -6.20 -20.97
CA ARG A 352 -2.31 -6.28 -22.42
C ARG A 352 -1.39 -5.19 -22.95
N VAL A 353 -0.80 -5.46 -24.10
CA VAL A 353 -0.01 -4.51 -24.89
C VAL A 353 -0.83 -4.10 -26.10
N ALA A 354 -0.89 -2.79 -26.36
CA ALA A 354 -1.54 -2.28 -27.57
C ALA A 354 -0.58 -2.47 -28.75
N LYS A 355 -1.09 -3.06 -29.84
CA LYS A 355 -0.37 -3.24 -31.11
C LYS A 355 -1.22 -2.72 -32.26
N ASN A 356 -0.59 -2.33 -33.37
CA ASN A 356 -1.31 -2.09 -34.62
C ASN A 356 -1.52 -3.43 -35.34
N VAL A 357 -2.73 -3.97 -35.27
CA VAL A 357 -3.13 -5.23 -35.89
C VAL A 357 -4.22 -4.93 -36.92
N GLY A 358 -3.97 -5.26 -38.19
CA GLY A 358 -4.95 -5.04 -39.26
C GLY A 358 -5.37 -3.58 -39.47
N GLY A 359 -4.52 -2.62 -39.07
CA GLY A 359 -4.84 -1.20 -39.15
C GLY A 359 -5.60 -0.64 -37.95
N PHE A 360 -5.74 -1.42 -36.87
CA PHE A 360 -6.41 -1.02 -35.63
C PHE A 360 -5.49 -1.17 -34.43
N TRP A 361 -5.56 -0.21 -33.51
CA TRP A 361 -5.01 -0.39 -32.17
C TRP A 361 -5.78 -1.49 -31.46
N THR A 362 -5.06 -2.53 -31.06
CA THR A 362 -5.63 -3.76 -30.52
C THR A 362 -4.82 -4.20 -29.31
N ASN A 363 -5.47 -4.31 -28.16
CA ASN A 363 -4.91 -4.87 -26.94
C ASN A 363 -4.79 -6.38 -27.09
N THR A 364 -3.57 -6.88 -26.96
CA THR A 364 -3.23 -8.30 -27.07
C THR A 364 -2.07 -8.64 -26.13
N TRP A 365 -1.44 -9.80 -26.24
CA TRP A 365 -0.28 -10.22 -25.46
C TRP A 365 1.04 -9.98 -26.21
N MET A 366 2.13 -9.99 -25.47
CA MET A 366 3.47 -10.17 -26.04
C MET A 366 3.56 -11.58 -26.64
N ALA A 367 4.23 -11.74 -27.78
CA ALA A 367 4.32 -13.06 -28.42
C ALA A 367 4.90 -14.14 -27.49
N ALA A 368 5.86 -13.77 -26.63
CA ALA A 368 6.48 -14.66 -25.66
C ALA A 368 5.54 -15.11 -24.53
N ASP A 369 4.42 -14.41 -24.30
CA ASP A 369 3.50 -14.68 -23.19
C ASP A 369 2.29 -15.54 -23.61
N GLU A 370 2.11 -15.80 -24.92
CA GLU A 370 0.93 -16.50 -25.45
C GLU A 370 0.74 -17.90 -24.86
N SER A 371 1.83 -18.64 -24.65
CA SER A 371 1.81 -19.97 -24.04
C SER A 371 1.40 -19.96 -22.55
N SER A 372 1.49 -18.81 -21.91
CA SER A 372 1.19 -18.63 -20.48
C SER A 372 -0.27 -18.24 -20.23
N TRP A 373 -1.02 -17.94 -21.28
CA TRP A 373 -2.39 -17.46 -21.19
C TRP A 373 -3.37 -18.55 -20.74
N ILE A 374 -4.32 -18.15 -19.90
CA ILE A 374 -5.50 -18.92 -19.55
C ILE A 374 -6.74 -18.16 -20.03
N ASN A 375 -7.61 -18.83 -20.78
CA ASN A 375 -8.88 -18.27 -21.22
C ASN A 375 -9.75 -17.86 -20.00
N ASP A 376 -10.43 -16.72 -20.07
CA ASP A 376 -11.31 -16.19 -19.02
C ASP A 376 -12.49 -17.09 -18.64
N ARG A 377 -12.82 -18.08 -19.48
CA ARG A 377 -13.87 -19.07 -19.23
C ARG A 377 -13.33 -20.42 -18.77
N ASP A 378 -12.02 -20.59 -18.67
CA ASP A 378 -11.39 -21.80 -18.12
C ASP A 378 -11.36 -21.73 -16.59
N TYR A 379 -12.54 -21.78 -15.99
CA TYR A 379 -12.73 -21.58 -14.55
C TYR A 379 -12.04 -22.64 -13.71
N ASP A 380 -11.86 -23.85 -14.24
CA ASP A 380 -11.16 -24.94 -13.57
C ASP A 380 -9.67 -24.62 -13.45
N ARG A 381 -9.01 -24.21 -14.55
CA ARG A 381 -7.60 -23.80 -14.48
C ARG A 381 -7.40 -22.55 -13.64
N ILE A 382 -8.30 -21.56 -13.77
CA ILE A 382 -8.25 -20.32 -12.98
C ILE A 382 -8.40 -20.64 -11.48
N GLY A 383 -9.38 -21.47 -11.12
CA GLY A 383 -9.67 -21.86 -9.75
C GLY A 383 -8.63 -22.77 -9.12
N ALA A 384 -7.85 -23.53 -9.91
CA ALA A 384 -6.77 -24.36 -9.39
C ALA A 384 -5.51 -23.57 -8.96
N ARG A 385 -5.40 -22.29 -9.34
CA ARG A 385 -4.17 -21.50 -9.16
C ARG A 385 -3.75 -21.31 -7.70
N PRO A 386 -4.63 -21.03 -6.72
CA PRO A 386 -4.20 -20.88 -5.33
C PRO A 386 -3.44 -22.10 -4.79
N ALA A 387 -3.91 -23.31 -5.11
CA ALA A 387 -3.22 -24.55 -4.74
C ALA A 387 -1.87 -24.74 -5.47
N GLN A 388 -1.79 -24.30 -6.72
CA GLN A 388 -0.53 -24.30 -7.48
C GLN A 388 0.48 -23.30 -6.91
N PHE A 389 0.04 -22.09 -6.52
CA PHE A 389 0.87 -21.11 -5.84
C PHE A 389 1.35 -21.59 -4.48
N GLU A 390 0.59 -22.40 -3.76
CA GLU A 390 1.04 -22.99 -2.49
C GLU A 390 2.31 -23.82 -2.68
N SER A 391 2.41 -24.53 -3.81
CA SER A 391 3.58 -25.34 -4.17
C SER A 391 4.70 -24.51 -4.81
N LEU A 392 4.33 -23.51 -5.61
CA LEU A 392 5.25 -22.71 -6.42
C LEU A 392 5.95 -21.60 -5.62
N LEU A 393 5.23 -20.92 -4.74
CA LEU A 393 5.78 -19.85 -3.90
C LEU A 393 6.48 -20.44 -2.68
N GLY A 394 7.77 -20.11 -2.53
CA GLY A 394 8.72 -20.80 -1.69
C GLY A 394 8.48 -20.74 -0.17
N ARG A 395 9.34 -21.46 0.58
CA ARG A 395 9.22 -21.66 2.03
C ARG A 395 9.32 -20.36 2.82
N VAL A 396 8.18 -19.79 3.17
CA VAL A 396 8.07 -18.89 4.29
C VAL A 396 8.36 -19.70 5.56
N THR A 397 9.46 -19.40 6.25
CA THR A 397 9.77 -20.08 7.51
C THR A 397 8.63 -19.84 8.52
N PRO A 398 8.41 -20.74 9.49
CA PRO A 398 7.43 -20.48 10.55
C PRO A 398 7.64 -19.12 11.23
N ALA A 399 8.90 -18.67 11.38
CA ALA A 399 9.22 -17.36 11.95
C ALA A 399 8.70 -16.22 11.07
N GLN A 400 8.98 -16.24 9.77
CA GLN A 400 8.45 -15.24 8.83
C GLN A 400 6.91 -15.26 8.77
N ARG A 401 6.27 -16.44 8.85
CA ARG A 401 4.80 -16.53 8.91
C ARG A 401 4.25 -15.89 10.19
N ARG A 402 4.93 -16.10 11.33
CA ARG A 402 4.58 -15.47 12.61
C ARG A 402 4.71 -13.96 12.51
N ASP A 403 5.85 -13.48 12.02
CA ASP A 403 6.16 -12.06 11.92
C ASP A 403 5.19 -11.35 10.95
N MET A 404 4.80 -12.00 9.85
CA MET A 404 3.69 -11.56 8.99
C MET A 404 2.37 -11.41 9.77
N LEU A 405 1.97 -12.41 10.53
CA LEU A 405 0.69 -12.36 11.24
C LEU A 405 0.69 -11.26 12.29
N LEU A 406 1.83 -11.06 12.95
CA LEU A 406 2.05 -9.94 13.86
C LEU A 406 2.00 -8.59 13.14
N SER A 407 2.54 -8.49 11.91
CA SER A 407 2.47 -7.26 11.10
C SER A 407 1.03 -6.93 10.71
N ILE A 408 0.22 -7.93 10.34
CA ILE A 408 -1.22 -7.77 10.08
C ILE A 408 -1.94 -7.29 11.34
N ILE A 409 -1.68 -7.90 12.49
CA ILE A 409 -2.28 -7.51 13.78
C ILE A 409 -1.93 -6.05 14.10
N ALA A 410 -0.66 -5.66 13.97
CA ALA A 410 -0.20 -4.29 14.20
C ALA A 410 -0.89 -3.27 13.27
N ALA A 411 -1.00 -3.59 11.97
CA ALA A 411 -1.70 -2.74 11.00
C ALA A 411 -3.18 -2.55 11.37
N LYS A 412 -3.86 -3.60 11.85
CA LYS A 412 -5.27 -3.50 12.28
C LYS A 412 -5.41 -2.74 13.60
N ARG A 413 -4.47 -2.87 14.54
CA ARG A 413 -4.43 -2.04 15.75
C ARG A 413 -4.34 -0.57 15.41
N GLN A 414 -3.41 -0.18 14.54
CA GLN A 414 -3.29 1.21 14.11
C GLN A 414 -4.55 1.71 13.39
N HIS A 415 -5.21 0.86 12.59
CA HIS A 415 -6.49 1.24 11.99
C HIS A 415 -7.55 1.51 13.07
N LEU A 416 -7.60 0.70 14.13
CA LEU A 416 -8.53 0.88 15.25
C LEU A 416 -8.18 2.08 16.14
N GLU A 417 -6.90 2.44 16.24
CA GLU A 417 -6.50 3.71 16.87
C GLU A 417 -7.07 4.91 16.13
N ASN A 418 -7.20 4.85 14.80
CA ASN A 418 -7.76 5.94 14.00
C ASN A 418 -9.29 5.86 13.86
N TYR A 419 -9.83 4.64 13.78
CA TYR A 419 -11.23 4.32 13.50
C TYR A 419 -11.73 3.22 14.45
N PRO A 420 -11.91 3.52 15.75
CA PRO A 420 -12.19 2.51 16.77
C PRO A 420 -13.50 1.73 16.55
N ALA A 421 -14.43 2.24 15.74
CA ALA A 421 -15.67 1.54 15.39
C ALA A 421 -15.56 0.54 14.22
N SER A 422 -14.39 0.44 13.56
CA SER A 422 -14.22 -0.38 12.35
C SER A 422 -14.30 -1.88 12.63
N CYS A 423 -15.49 -2.48 12.46
CA CYS A 423 -15.66 -3.94 12.62
C CYS A 423 -14.83 -4.74 11.62
N SER A 424 -14.62 -4.22 10.40
CA SER A 424 -13.72 -4.86 9.42
C SER A 424 -12.28 -4.99 9.92
N ALA A 425 -11.78 -4.01 10.68
CA ALA A 425 -10.44 -4.09 11.25
C ALA A 425 -10.40 -5.00 12.48
N ARG A 426 -11.45 -5.01 13.30
CA ARG A 426 -11.59 -5.94 14.44
C ARG A 426 -11.60 -7.40 13.96
N GLU A 427 -12.49 -7.72 13.02
CA GLU A 427 -12.61 -9.06 12.41
C GLU A 427 -11.29 -9.52 11.78
N ALA A 428 -10.62 -8.64 11.02
CA ALA A 428 -9.36 -8.98 10.38
C ALA A 428 -8.21 -9.18 11.38
N ARG A 429 -8.19 -8.44 12.50
CA ARG A 429 -7.22 -8.64 13.58
C ARG A 429 -7.43 -10.01 14.25
N GLU A 430 -8.68 -10.34 14.57
CA GLU A 430 -9.00 -11.62 15.21
C GLU A 430 -8.79 -12.81 14.26
N ALA A 431 -9.02 -12.65 12.96
CA ALA A 431 -8.64 -13.64 11.96
C ALA A 431 -7.12 -13.88 11.95
N ALA A 432 -6.31 -12.83 12.00
CA ALA A 432 -4.87 -12.96 12.08
C ALA A 432 -4.40 -13.61 13.40
N PHE A 433 -5.06 -13.34 14.53
CA PHE A 433 -4.80 -14.05 15.77
C PHE A 433 -5.16 -15.55 15.69
N ARG A 434 -6.29 -15.91 15.07
CA ARG A 434 -6.65 -17.32 14.84
C ARG A 434 -5.59 -18.05 14.03
N ASP A 435 -5.11 -17.44 12.95
CA ASP A 435 -4.00 -17.96 12.13
C ASP A 435 -2.71 -18.05 12.96
N LEU A 436 -2.42 -17.06 13.81
CA LEU A 436 -1.24 -17.01 14.67
C LEU A 436 -1.29 -18.12 15.73
N TYR A 437 -2.43 -18.37 16.36
CA TYR A 437 -2.59 -19.46 17.32
C TYR A 437 -2.32 -20.81 16.67
N ALA A 438 -2.91 -21.06 15.49
CA ALA A 438 -2.70 -22.30 14.77
C ALA A 438 -1.21 -22.49 14.46
N LEU A 439 -0.55 -21.46 13.91
CA LEU A 439 0.88 -21.50 13.59
C LEU A 439 1.75 -21.70 14.83
N MET A 440 1.52 -20.93 15.89
CA MET A 440 2.32 -20.97 17.11
C MET A 440 2.16 -22.30 17.85
N GLN A 441 0.98 -22.91 17.78
CA GLN A 441 0.75 -24.24 18.31
C GLN A 441 1.47 -25.31 17.48
N THR A 442 1.35 -25.30 16.15
CA THR A 442 1.88 -26.36 15.30
C THR A 442 3.39 -26.29 15.10
N GLU A 443 3.94 -25.09 14.93
CA GLU A 443 5.35 -24.90 14.54
C GLU A 443 6.25 -24.50 15.71
N PHE A 444 5.68 -23.90 16.78
CA PHE A 444 6.46 -23.39 17.91
C PHE A 444 6.09 -24.05 19.24
N GLY A 445 5.12 -24.97 19.26
CA GLY A 445 4.68 -25.66 20.46
C GLY A 445 4.12 -24.74 21.56
N ARG A 446 3.67 -23.53 21.21
CA ARG A 446 3.13 -22.54 22.15
C ARG A 446 1.63 -22.70 22.29
N THR A 447 1.15 -22.68 23.53
CA THR A 447 -0.27 -22.64 23.85
C THR A 447 -0.86 -21.27 23.53
N ARG A 448 -2.17 -21.21 23.32
CA ARG A 448 -2.90 -19.95 23.12
C ARG A 448 -2.63 -18.93 24.24
N ALA A 449 -2.60 -19.37 25.49
CA ALA A 449 -2.34 -18.50 26.63
C ALA A 449 -0.91 -17.92 26.65
N GLU A 450 0.07 -18.65 26.14
CA GLU A 450 1.42 -18.10 25.95
C GLU A 450 1.45 -17.08 24.82
N VAL A 451 0.77 -17.36 23.70
CA VAL A 451 0.66 -16.42 22.57
C VAL A 451 -0.05 -15.13 23.03
N ASP A 452 -1.16 -15.23 23.76
CA ASP A 452 -1.87 -14.05 24.27
C ASP A 452 -1.02 -13.24 25.24
N ARG A 453 -0.31 -13.91 26.15
CA ARG A 453 0.59 -13.24 27.12
C ARG A 453 1.74 -12.52 26.44
N THR A 454 2.23 -13.03 25.31
CA THR A 454 3.32 -12.40 24.56
C THR A 454 2.83 -11.31 23.61
N TYR A 455 1.70 -11.51 22.94
CA TYR A 455 1.34 -10.70 21.77
C TYR A 455 0.05 -9.92 21.89
N ARG A 456 -0.91 -10.27 22.77
CA ARG A 456 -2.11 -9.45 22.97
C ARG A 456 -1.81 -8.25 23.87
N ILE A 457 -2.42 -7.12 23.54
CA ILE A 457 -2.33 -5.89 24.32
C ILE A 457 -3.70 -5.50 24.86
N PHE A 458 -3.73 -4.64 25.87
CA PHE A 458 -4.96 -4.14 26.50
C PHE A 458 -6.00 -3.63 25.48
N ALA A 459 -5.55 -2.88 24.48
CA ALA A 459 -6.39 -2.35 23.42
C ALA A 459 -7.09 -3.43 22.57
N ASP A 460 -6.55 -4.65 22.48
CA ASP A 460 -7.21 -5.72 21.74
C ASP A 460 -8.52 -6.15 22.40
N TYR A 461 -8.54 -6.17 23.73
CA TYR A 461 -9.73 -6.47 24.54
C TYR A 461 -10.72 -5.32 24.50
N VAL A 462 -10.25 -4.07 24.61
CA VAL A 462 -11.13 -2.88 24.53
C VAL A 462 -11.80 -2.77 23.15
N PHE A 463 -11.08 -3.10 22.08
CA PHE A 463 -11.62 -3.12 20.72
C PHE A 463 -11.94 -4.54 20.25
N ALA A 464 -12.60 -5.35 21.08
CA ALA A 464 -13.01 -6.72 20.79
C ALA A 464 -13.87 -6.88 19.52
N GLU A 465 -13.83 -8.04 18.86
CA GLU A 465 -14.63 -8.29 17.64
C GLU A 465 -16.13 -8.29 17.93
N LEU A 466 -16.89 -7.59 17.06
CA LEU A 466 -18.34 -7.46 17.17
C LEU A 466 -19.01 -8.18 16.01
N ASP A 467 -20.18 -8.77 16.24
CA ASP A 467 -21.00 -9.32 15.16
C ASP A 467 -21.55 -8.16 14.32
N TYR A 468 -21.08 -8.06 13.07
CA TYR A 468 -21.43 -6.97 12.15
C TYR A 468 -22.95 -6.79 12.00
N LEU A 469 -23.70 -7.88 11.85
CA LEU A 469 -25.14 -7.83 11.60
C LEU A 469 -25.96 -7.51 12.85
N ARG A 470 -25.32 -7.49 14.03
CA ARG A 470 -25.96 -7.27 15.32
C ARG A 470 -25.37 -6.11 16.11
N SER A 471 -24.51 -5.30 15.48
CA SER A 471 -23.79 -4.22 16.17
C SER A 471 -23.84 -2.91 15.40
N LYS A 472 -24.51 -1.90 15.96
CA LYS A 472 -24.60 -0.56 15.34
C LYS A 472 -23.31 0.24 15.44
N THR A 473 -22.37 -0.15 16.32
CA THR A 473 -21.00 0.40 16.32
C THR A 473 -20.37 0.22 14.93
N CYS A 474 -20.61 -0.90 14.26
CA CYS A 474 -20.00 -1.19 12.96
C CYS A 474 -20.36 -0.21 11.84
N CYS A 475 -21.46 0.55 12.00
CA CYS A 475 -21.93 1.52 11.01
C CYS A 475 -21.37 2.94 11.23
N TRP A 476 -20.50 3.13 12.22
CA TRP A 476 -20.06 4.44 12.67
C TRP A 476 -18.69 4.80 12.07
N ASN A 477 -18.71 5.35 10.84
CA ASN A 477 -17.51 5.65 10.07
C ASN A 477 -16.78 6.94 10.53
N ARG A 478 -17.42 7.81 11.31
CA ARG A 478 -16.87 9.10 11.75
C ARG A 478 -16.13 9.07 13.09
N THR A 479 -15.85 7.89 13.65
CA THR A 479 -15.01 7.81 14.86
C THR A 479 -13.59 8.32 14.59
N THR A 480 -12.95 8.87 15.63
CA THR A 480 -11.68 9.59 15.51
C THR A 480 -10.58 9.02 16.41
N PRO A 481 -9.30 9.38 16.17
CA PRO A 481 -8.21 9.01 17.06
C PRO A 481 -8.37 9.52 18.50
N GLN A 482 -9.00 10.69 18.66
CA GLN A 482 -9.27 11.26 19.97
C GLN A 482 -10.27 10.40 20.75
N MET A 483 -11.30 9.89 20.08
CA MET A 483 -12.25 8.94 20.68
C MET A 483 -11.55 7.65 21.12
N ALA A 484 -10.68 7.09 20.29
CA ALA A 484 -9.93 5.87 20.64
C ALA A 484 -9.14 6.06 21.94
N ARG A 485 -8.48 7.22 22.11
CA ARG A 485 -7.79 7.58 23.36
C ARG A 485 -8.75 7.67 24.55
N ILE A 486 -9.87 8.38 24.42
CA ILE A 486 -10.90 8.49 25.48
C ILE A 486 -11.36 7.10 25.94
N ILE A 487 -11.61 6.21 24.98
CA ILE A 487 -12.10 4.86 25.22
C ILE A 487 -11.06 4.04 25.99
N LEU A 488 -9.80 4.08 25.56
CA LEU A 488 -8.70 3.39 26.22
C LEU A 488 -8.44 3.95 27.63
N ASP A 489 -8.44 5.28 27.78
CA ASP A 489 -8.26 5.96 29.08
C ASP A 489 -9.36 5.58 30.07
N TYR A 490 -10.62 5.52 29.61
CA TYR A 490 -11.73 5.04 30.43
C TYR A 490 -11.51 3.58 30.89
N ALA A 491 -11.23 2.67 29.95
CA ALA A 491 -11.01 1.26 30.29
C ALA A 491 -9.80 1.09 31.23
N GLN A 492 -8.73 1.85 31.02
CA GLN A 492 -7.54 1.86 31.87
C GLN A 492 -7.85 2.39 33.28
N SER A 493 -8.71 3.41 33.40
CA SER A 493 -9.09 3.97 34.70
C SER A 493 -9.74 2.95 35.63
N LEU A 494 -10.39 1.92 35.07
CA LEU A 494 -11.02 0.84 35.84
C LEU A 494 -10.00 -0.15 36.40
N GLN A 495 -8.78 -0.21 35.84
CA GLN A 495 -7.70 -1.07 36.34
C GLN A 495 -7.10 -0.56 37.66
N ALA A 496 -7.35 0.71 38.01
CA ALA A 496 -6.78 1.32 39.22
C ALA A 496 -7.24 0.64 40.53
N SER A 497 -8.36 -0.07 40.51
CA SER A 497 -8.91 -0.77 41.69
C SER A 497 -8.58 -2.27 41.73
N GLY A 498 -7.65 -2.72 40.87
CA GLY A 498 -7.33 -4.13 40.65
C GLY A 498 -7.67 -4.57 39.23
N CYS A 499 -7.28 -5.80 38.88
CA CYS A 499 -7.56 -6.30 37.54
C CYS A 499 -9.07 -6.47 37.35
N THR A 500 -9.60 -5.79 36.34
CA THR A 500 -10.97 -5.96 35.86
C THR A 500 -10.92 -6.24 34.36
N ASP A 501 -11.87 -7.03 33.86
CA ASP A 501 -11.91 -7.26 32.42
C ASP A 501 -12.16 -5.94 31.68
N PRO A 502 -11.39 -5.65 30.61
CA PRO A 502 -11.49 -4.39 29.89
C PRO A 502 -12.89 -4.19 29.31
N VAL A 503 -13.45 -3.00 29.52
CA VAL A 503 -14.77 -2.66 28.96
C VAL A 503 -14.64 -2.51 27.45
N VAL A 504 -15.37 -3.36 26.72
CA VAL A 504 -15.41 -3.32 25.26
C VAL A 504 -16.09 -2.05 24.77
N PHE A 505 -15.48 -1.37 23.80
CA PHE A 505 -16.11 -0.29 23.07
C PHE A 505 -17.17 -0.81 22.12
N LYS A 506 -18.43 -0.71 22.56
CA LYS A 506 -19.63 -1.10 21.85
C LYS A 506 -20.85 -0.33 22.39
N ALA A 507 -21.98 -0.38 21.69
CA ALA A 507 -23.23 0.15 22.23
C ALA A 507 -23.83 -0.78 23.29
N THR A 508 -24.39 -0.18 24.35
CA THR A 508 -25.18 -0.89 25.37
C THR A 508 -26.55 -0.21 25.53
N ALA A 509 -27.39 -0.68 26.46
CA ALA A 509 -28.68 -0.05 26.78
C ALA A 509 -28.57 1.47 27.07
N GLY A 510 -27.43 1.94 27.58
CA GLY A 510 -27.13 3.38 27.75
C GLY A 510 -26.54 4.06 26.51
N GLY A 511 -26.52 3.39 25.35
CA GLY A 511 -25.79 3.79 24.16
C GLY A 511 -24.28 3.74 24.40
N TYR A 512 -23.61 4.86 24.11
CA TYR A 512 -22.17 5.06 24.33
C TYR A 512 -21.89 5.99 25.51
N ARG A 513 -22.89 6.20 26.38
CA ARG A 513 -22.81 7.18 27.48
C ARG A 513 -21.64 6.94 28.42
N THR A 514 -21.29 5.68 28.65
CA THR A 514 -20.11 5.29 29.43
C THR A 514 -18.85 6.07 29.01
N PHE A 515 -18.61 6.19 27.71
CA PHE A 515 -17.43 6.86 27.16
C PHE A 515 -17.65 8.37 26.96
N SER A 516 -18.85 8.79 26.54
CA SER A 516 -19.12 10.23 26.37
C SER A 516 -19.18 10.99 27.70
N ASP A 517 -19.72 10.36 28.74
CA ASP A 517 -19.79 10.95 30.08
C ASP A 517 -18.38 11.01 30.70
N TYR A 518 -17.53 9.99 30.44
CA TYR A 518 -16.10 10.04 30.80
C TYR A 518 -15.38 11.17 30.07
N ALA A 519 -15.57 11.31 28.75
CA ALA A 519 -15.01 12.40 27.97
C ALA A 519 -15.40 13.77 28.56
N ALA A 520 -16.67 13.93 28.95
CA ALA A 520 -17.13 15.16 29.59
C ALA A 520 -16.48 15.38 30.96
N ALA A 521 -16.39 14.34 31.80
CA ALA A 521 -15.77 14.40 33.11
C ALA A 521 -14.27 14.76 33.05
N THR A 522 -13.58 14.37 31.98
CA THR A 522 -12.16 14.68 31.77
C THR A 522 -11.93 15.94 30.92
N GLY A 523 -12.96 16.75 30.66
CA GLY A 523 -12.84 18.00 29.89
C GLY A 523 -12.64 17.83 28.37
N ARG A 524 -12.86 16.62 27.84
CA ARG A 524 -12.67 16.22 26.44
C ARG A 524 -14.00 16.03 25.68
N ALA A 525 -15.09 16.62 26.16
CA ALA A 525 -16.42 16.48 25.53
C ALA A 525 -16.43 16.86 24.03
N ALA A 526 -15.65 17.88 23.63
CA ALA A 526 -15.56 18.34 22.24
C ALA A 526 -14.83 17.35 21.31
N GLU A 527 -14.05 16.41 21.86
CA GLU A 527 -13.38 15.35 21.12
C GLU A 527 -14.31 14.15 20.86
N TRP A 528 -15.44 14.06 21.56
CA TRP A 528 -16.40 12.98 21.41
C TRP A 528 -17.39 13.29 20.29
N VAL A 529 -17.34 12.52 19.22
CA VAL A 529 -18.34 12.57 18.16
C VAL A 529 -19.56 11.76 18.62
N ALA A 530 -20.78 12.22 18.32
CA ALA A 530 -22.00 11.45 18.58
C ALA A 530 -22.19 10.37 17.51
N TRP A 531 -22.82 9.25 17.89
CA TRP A 531 -23.10 8.17 16.94
C TRP A 531 -24.01 8.66 15.80
N SER A 532 -23.65 8.26 14.59
CA SER A 532 -24.43 8.50 13.38
C SER A 532 -24.47 7.25 12.50
N GLU A 533 -25.56 7.09 11.77
CA GLU A 533 -25.70 6.11 10.70
C GLU A 533 -24.95 6.61 9.45
N ASP A 534 -23.63 6.42 9.43
CA ASP A 534 -22.77 6.94 8.35
C ASP A 534 -22.83 6.08 7.06
N GLU A 535 -23.39 4.88 7.18
CA GLU A 535 -23.69 3.96 6.10
C GLU A 535 -25.02 3.25 6.37
N ALA A 536 -25.58 2.56 5.37
CA ALA A 536 -26.81 1.80 5.56
C ALA A 536 -26.62 0.80 6.71
N CYS A 537 -27.40 0.96 7.78
CA CYS A 537 -27.22 0.21 9.02
C CYS A 537 -28.51 -0.54 9.38
N PRO A 538 -28.70 -1.77 8.86
CA PRO A 538 -29.83 -2.62 9.23
C PRO A 538 -29.98 -2.78 10.76
N GLN A 539 -28.85 -2.82 11.45
CA GLN A 539 -28.73 -2.99 12.89
C GLN A 539 -28.83 -1.68 13.70
N ARG A 540 -29.21 -0.54 13.10
CA ARG A 540 -29.30 0.77 13.81
C ARG A 540 -30.16 0.76 15.08
N SER A 541 -31.18 -0.10 15.12
CA SER A 541 -32.14 -0.17 16.22
C SER A 541 -31.74 -1.12 17.34
N VAL A 542 -30.58 -1.78 17.25
CA VAL A 542 -30.12 -2.65 18.34
C VAL A 542 -29.85 -1.82 19.59
N THR A 543 -30.32 -2.33 20.73
CA THR A 543 -30.09 -1.72 22.04
C THR A 543 -28.66 -1.97 22.47
N ASP A 544 -28.27 -3.25 22.49
CA ASP A 544 -26.92 -3.71 22.83
C ASP A 544 -26.26 -4.32 21.60
N ASP A 545 -25.00 -3.96 21.39
CA ASP A 545 -24.15 -4.60 20.40
C ASP A 545 -23.70 -5.97 20.88
N THR A 546 -23.54 -6.88 19.92
CA THR A 546 -23.17 -8.27 20.19
C THR A 546 -21.67 -8.45 19.97
N GLU A 547 -20.96 -8.82 21.02
CA GLU A 547 -19.59 -9.31 20.90
C GLU A 547 -19.60 -10.70 20.27
N THR A 548 -18.68 -10.96 19.36
CA THR A 548 -18.46 -12.32 18.83
C THR A 548 -17.86 -13.17 19.96
N PRO A 549 -18.14 -14.48 20.05
CA PRO A 549 -17.44 -15.33 21.01
C PRO A 549 -15.93 -15.28 20.79
N HIS A 550 -15.19 -15.11 21.87
CA HIS A 550 -13.74 -15.07 21.84
C HIS A 550 -13.17 -16.23 22.62
N ASP A 551 -12.07 -16.73 22.08
CA ASP A 551 -11.40 -17.95 22.52
C ASP A 551 -10.05 -17.62 23.20
N TRP A 552 -9.74 -16.32 23.31
CA TRP A 552 -8.53 -15.80 23.93
C TRP A 552 -8.52 -16.02 25.43
N THR A 553 -7.35 -15.88 26.03
CA THR A 553 -7.17 -15.87 27.47
C THR A 553 -7.76 -14.58 28.05
N PRO A 554 -8.64 -14.63 29.06
CA PRO A 554 -9.18 -13.42 29.69
C PRO A 554 -8.05 -12.50 30.18
N TRP A 555 -8.27 -11.20 30.14
CA TRP A 555 -7.24 -10.20 30.47
C TRP A 555 -6.64 -10.44 31.85
N CYS A 556 -7.48 -10.68 32.86
CA CYS A 556 -7.03 -10.95 34.21
C CYS A 556 -6.38 -12.32 34.42
N ASP A 557 -6.62 -13.26 33.50
CA ASP A 557 -6.03 -14.60 33.52
C ASP A 557 -4.67 -14.66 32.81
N LEU A 558 -4.25 -13.58 32.14
CA LEU A 558 -2.88 -13.45 31.64
C LEU A 558 -1.84 -13.46 32.79
N GLY A 559 -2.30 -13.44 34.05
CA GLY A 559 -1.53 -13.25 35.27
C GLY A 559 -1.45 -11.76 35.57
N SER A 560 -1.11 -11.39 36.81
CA SER A 560 -0.57 -10.06 37.06
C SER A 560 0.41 -9.79 35.93
N THR A 561 0.15 -8.74 35.15
CA THR A 561 1.13 -8.18 34.24
C THR A 561 2.49 -8.38 34.92
N PRO A 562 3.51 -8.96 34.27
CA PRO A 562 4.82 -8.43 34.58
C PRO A 562 4.57 -6.93 34.48
N THR A 563 4.69 -6.18 35.58
CA THR A 563 5.14 -4.81 35.43
C THR A 563 6.23 -4.97 34.38
N PRO A 564 6.07 -4.47 33.13
CA PRO A 564 7.14 -4.59 32.14
C PRO A 564 8.36 -4.19 32.94
N PRO A 565 9.35 -5.11 33.15
CA PRO A 565 10.28 -5.01 34.28
C PRO A 565 10.68 -3.56 34.32
N GLY A 566 10.19 -2.84 35.35
CA GLY A 566 10.16 -1.38 35.30
C GLY A 566 11.55 -0.99 34.86
N CYS A 567 11.66 -0.34 33.70
CA CYS A 567 12.94 -0.20 33.06
C CYS A 567 13.88 0.38 34.11
N THR A 568 14.86 -0.42 34.50
CA THR A 568 15.73 -0.07 35.62
C THR A 568 16.88 0.64 34.97
N GLU A 569 16.97 1.95 35.24
CA GLU A 569 18.08 2.79 34.81
C GLU A 569 19.40 2.05 35.01
N ASP A 570 20.23 2.08 33.97
CA ASP A 570 21.49 1.39 34.01
C ASP A 570 22.59 2.22 34.71
N SER A 571 23.82 1.71 34.71
CA SER A 571 24.95 2.36 35.41
C SER A 571 25.57 3.54 34.67
N TYR A 572 25.11 3.85 33.46
CA TYR A 572 25.63 4.90 32.60
C TYR A 572 24.90 6.25 32.78
N GLU A 573 23.73 6.22 33.42
CA GLU A 573 22.92 7.40 33.70
C GLU A 573 23.61 8.45 34.60
N ASN A 574 23.36 9.76 34.42
CA ASN A 574 22.44 10.35 33.44
C ASN A 574 23.08 10.53 32.05
N ASN A 575 22.50 9.92 31.00
CA ASN A 575 22.93 10.08 29.60
C ASN A 575 21.82 10.50 28.62
N ASP A 576 20.78 11.17 29.12
CA ASP A 576 19.57 11.56 28.38
C ASP A 576 19.81 12.54 27.22
N THR A 577 21.01 13.12 27.13
CA THR A 577 21.31 14.17 26.15
C THR A 577 22.69 13.99 25.54
N ARG A 578 22.87 14.49 24.31
CA ARG A 578 24.18 14.55 23.66
C ARG A 578 25.26 15.26 24.50
N ALA A 579 24.88 16.21 25.37
CA ALA A 579 25.81 16.94 26.23
C ALA A 579 26.26 16.12 27.45
N THR A 580 25.44 15.17 27.91
CA THR A 580 25.73 14.25 29.02
C THR A 580 26.23 12.88 28.55
N ALA A 581 26.46 12.74 27.23
CA ALA A 581 26.77 11.46 26.60
C ALA A 581 27.94 10.70 27.26
N ARG A 582 27.73 9.42 27.56
CA ARG A 582 28.74 8.58 28.21
C ARG A 582 29.82 8.15 27.22
N THR A 583 31.09 8.46 27.52
CA THR A 583 32.21 8.02 26.67
C THR A 583 32.48 6.53 26.80
N LEU A 584 32.49 5.83 25.66
CA LEU A 584 32.79 4.40 25.55
C LEU A 584 34.09 4.17 24.78
N THR A 585 34.70 3.01 25.05
CA THR A 585 35.71 2.39 24.19
C THR A 585 35.08 1.25 23.38
N ALA A 586 35.77 0.76 22.36
CA ALA A 586 35.33 -0.41 21.60
C ALA A 586 35.08 -1.61 22.53
N GLY A 587 34.00 -2.35 22.30
CA GLY A 587 33.54 -3.41 23.20
C GLY A 587 32.02 -3.54 23.21
N THR A 588 31.53 -4.37 24.13
CA THR A 588 30.10 -4.63 24.32
C THR A 588 29.68 -4.22 25.73
N ILE A 589 28.54 -3.55 25.83
CA ILE A 589 27.88 -3.20 27.09
C ILE A 589 26.41 -3.61 27.06
N ASP A 590 25.83 -3.82 28.23
CA ASP A 590 24.39 -3.99 28.43
C ASP A 590 23.86 -2.71 29.10
N ALA A 591 22.75 -2.18 28.60
CA ALA A 591 22.17 -0.89 28.95
C ALA A 591 20.64 -0.92 28.76
N ALA A 592 19.92 0.14 29.13
CA ALA A 592 18.46 0.20 28.96
C ALA A 592 17.94 1.64 28.83
N THR A 593 17.02 1.87 27.88
CA THR A 593 16.31 3.14 27.71
C THR A 593 15.00 3.12 28.49
N CYS A 594 14.79 4.05 29.40
CA CYS A 594 13.74 4.01 30.42
C CYS A 594 12.90 5.31 30.47
N GLY A 595 11.61 5.25 30.84
CA GLY A 595 10.78 6.46 30.98
C GLY A 595 10.62 7.34 29.71
N GLY A 596 10.94 6.82 28.52
CA GLY A 596 10.95 7.58 27.27
C GLY A 596 12.11 8.55 27.10
N ASP A 597 13.21 8.35 27.81
CA ASP A 597 14.48 9.06 27.61
C ASP A 597 15.25 8.58 26.36
N GLU A 598 16.41 9.18 26.12
CA GLU A 598 17.29 8.85 25.01
C GLU A 598 18.69 8.54 25.52
N ASP A 599 19.25 7.41 25.13
CA ASP A 599 20.59 7.05 25.58
C ASP A 599 21.66 7.60 24.63
N TRP A 600 22.44 8.56 25.12
CA TRP A 600 23.55 9.13 24.38
C TRP A 600 24.90 8.57 24.85
N PHE A 601 25.64 7.96 23.93
CA PHE A 601 27.04 7.55 24.12
C PHE A 601 27.96 8.33 23.20
N SER A 602 29.25 8.41 23.55
CA SER A 602 30.26 9.00 22.66
C SER A 602 31.45 8.08 22.45
N PHE A 603 31.99 8.08 21.24
CA PHE A 603 33.13 7.28 20.85
C PHE A 603 34.17 8.13 20.12
N ARG A 604 35.41 8.11 20.61
CA ARG A 604 36.53 8.83 19.99
C ARG A 604 37.24 7.91 18.99
N ALA A 605 37.13 8.24 17.71
CA ALA A 605 37.63 7.43 16.62
C ALA A 605 39.15 7.49 16.46
N ASP A 606 39.75 6.37 16.07
CA ASP A 606 41.17 6.26 15.68
C ASP A 606 41.39 6.28 14.16
N GLY A 607 40.31 6.35 13.36
CA GLY A 607 40.32 6.41 11.90
C GLY A 607 39.98 5.08 11.22
N ARG A 608 39.76 4.01 11.98
CA ARG A 608 39.31 2.71 11.44
C ARG A 608 37.78 2.68 11.30
N PRO A 609 37.21 1.85 10.41
CA PRO A 609 35.76 1.71 10.27
C PRO A 609 35.11 1.32 11.61
N LEU A 610 33.95 1.89 11.91
CA LEU A 610 33.17 1.61 13.10
C LEU A 610 31.85 0.93 12.70
N THR A 611 31.54 -0.19 13.37
CA THR A 611 30.22 -0.81 13.35
C THR A 611 29.60 -0.65 14.73
N VAL A 612 28.43 -0.02 14.77
CA VAL A 612 27.61 0.15 15.97
C VAL A 612 26.40 -0.75 15.83
N THR A 613 26.22 -1.66 16.77
CA THR A 613 25.08 -2.60 16.76
C THR A 613 24.41 -2.59 18.11
N ILE A 614 23.10 -2.43 18.15
CA ILE A 614 22.29 -2.78 19.32
C ILE A 614 21.55 -4.08 19.05
N SER A 615 21.38 -4.90 20.08
CA SER A 615 20.51 -6.06 20.06
C SER A 615 19.57 -6.01 21.26
N PHE A 616 18.29 -6.20 21.03
CA PHE A 616 17.22 -6.02 22.01
C PHE A 616 16.06 -6.94 21.65
N SER A 617 15.04 -7.02 22.50
CA SER A 617 13.80 -7.72 22.17
C SER A 617 12.82 -6.71 21.60
N HIS A 618 12.59 -6.69 20.28
CA HIS A 618 11.62 -5.78 19.67
C HIS A 618 10.20 -6.01 20.24
N ALA A 619 9.90 -7.23 20.69
CA ALA A 619 8.66 -7.56 21.40
C ALA A 619 8.51 -6.86 22.78
N ALA A 620 9.60 -6.36 23.37
CA ALA A 620 9.60 -5.63 24.64
C ALA A 620 9.54 -4.10 24.44
N GLY A 621 10.09 -3.61 23.32
CA GLY A 621 10.10 -2.21 22.94
C GLY A 621 10.93 -2.04 21.67
N ASP A 622 10.48 -1.18 20.76
CA ASP A 622 11.17 -0.91 19.51
C ASP A 622 12.22 0.18 19.70
N LEU A 623 13.50 -0.18 19.61
CA LEU A 623 14.62 0.73 19.85
C LEU A 623 15.33 1.05 18.54
N ASP A 624 15.50 2.33 18.28
CA ASP A 624 16.19 2.86 17.11
C ASP A 624 17.63 3.25 17.47
N LEU A 625 18.50 3.27 16.45
CA LEU A 625 19.90 3.63 16.55
C LEU A 625 20.26 4.74 15.57
N GLU A 626 20.86 5.82 16.07
CA GLU A 626 21.42 6.91 15.28
C GLU A 626 22.87 7.20 15.68
N VAL A 627 23.72 7.56 14.71
CA VAL A 627 25.09 8.00 14.94
C VAL A 627 25.27 9.38 14.32
N THR A 628 25.74 10.35 15.11
CA THR A 628 26.06 11.71 14.67
C THR A 628 27.55 12.00 14.71
N ASP A 629 28.03 12.90 13.86
CA ASP A 629 29.40 13.43 13.94
C ASP A 629 29.58 14.47 15.06
N ASP A 630 30.76 15.12 15.09
CA ASP A 630 31.12 16.16 16.05
C ASP A 630 30.30 17.45 15.87
N ALA A 631 29.83 17.74 14.66
CA ALA A 631 28.92 18.85 14.38
C ALA A 631 27.45 18.56 14.75
N GLY A 632 27.12 17.29 15.06
CA GLY A 632 25.75 16.85 15.36
C GLY A 632 24.95 16.46 14.13
N SER A 633 25.59 16.31 12.98
CA SER A 633 24.95 15.80 11.76
C SER A 633 24.84 14.28 11.84
N VAL A 634 23.67 13.73 11.52
CA VAL A 634 23.47 12.28 11.44
C VAL A 634 24.31 11.71 10.30
N VAL A 635 25.22 10.80 10.63
CA VAL A 635 26.11 10.10 9.69
C VAL A 635 25.70 8.65 9.45
N GLY A 636 24.74 8.14 10.21
CA GLY A 636 24.06 6.87 9.96
C GLY A 636 22.93 6.63 10.93
N SER A 637 21.91 5.90 10.51
CA SER A 637 20.78 5.50 11.34
C SER A 637 20.30 4.10 10.94
N SER A 638 19.63 3.44 11.88
CA SER A 638 19.02 2.12 11.74
C SER A 638 17.78 2.12 12.64
N ASN A 639 16.62 1.92 12.03
CA ASN A 639 15.29 2.01 12.66
C ASN A 639 14.37 0.90 12.13
N GLY A 640 14.93 -0.30 12.05
CA GLY A 640 14.23 -1.51 11.69
C GLY A 640 13.27 -1.98 12.78
N THR A 641 12.66 -3.15 12.55
CA THR A 641 11.72 -3.79 13.48
C THR A 641 12.19 -5.19 13.86
N SER A 642 13.50 -5.41 13.70
CA SER A 642 14.15 -6.66 14.08
C SER A 642 14.72 -6.53 15.49
N ASP A 643 15.12 -7.64 16.09
CA ASP A 643 15.81 -7.64 17.39
C ASP A 643 17.24 -7.02 17.34
N THR A 644 17.59 -6.33 16.25
CA THR A 644 18.90 -5.73 16.03
C THR A 644 18.83 -4.46 15.18
N GLU A 645 19.54 -3.41 15.60
CA GLU A 645 19.84 -2.26 14.75
C GLU A 645 21.35 -2.16 14.51
N THR A 646 21.78 -1.78 13.30
CA THR A 646 23.20 -1.72 12.94
C THR A 646 23.55 -0.57 12.01
N VAL A 647 24.48 0.29 12.45
CA VAL A 647 25.07 1.35 11.65
C VAL A 647 26.54 1.03 11.36
N ARG A 648 26.95 1.15 10.08
CA ARG A 648 28.35 0.99 9.65
C ARG A 648 28.84 2.29 9.02
N LEU A 649 29.96 2.82 9.51
CA LEU A 649 30.54 4.05 9.00
C LEU A 649 32.07 4.01 8.95
N THR A 650 32.64 4.80 8.05
CA THR A 650 34.08 5.11 8.07
C THR A 650 34.32 6.28 9.02
N THR A 651 35.30 6.17 9.90
CA THR A 651 35.59 7.22 10.89
C THR A 651 36.80 8.06 10.51
N VAL A 652 36.85 9.30 11.01
CA VAL A 652 38.02 10.17 10.89
C VAL A 652 38.78 10.16 12.22
N SER A 653 40.09 9.86 12.17
CA SER A 653 40.93 9.81 13.36
C SER A 653 40.87 11.11 14.16
N GLY A 654 40.67 11.00 15.47
CA GLY A 654 40.58 12.13 16.40
C GLY A 654 39.20 12.77 16.54
N ARG A 655 38.23 12.41 15.69
CA ARG A 655 36.83 12.88 15.82
C ARG A 655 36.04 12.08 16.86
N THR A 656 35.04 12.72 17.45
CA THR A 656 34.08 12.09 18.34
C THR A 656 32.76 11.89 17.61
N TYR A 657 32.26 10.66 17.65
CA TYR A 657 30.92 10.31 17.17
C TYR A 657 30.00 10.15 18.37
N SER A 658 28.78 10.68 18.28
CA SER A 658 27.73 10.47 19.28
C SER A 658 26.80 9.37 18.79
N ILE A 659 26.44 8.44 19.65
CA ILE A 659 25.52 7.34 19.39
C ILE A 659 24.28 7.63 20.21
N ARG A 660 23.13 7.63 19.57
CA ARG A 660 21.82 7.89 20.19
C ARG A 660 20.99 6.63 20.01
N ILE A 661 20.51 6.09 21.13
CA ILE A 661 19.58 4.96 21.16
C ILE A 661 18.29 5.48 21.78
N TYR A 662 17.16 5.23 21.14
CA TYR A 662 15.90 5.80 21.59
C TYR A 662 14.73 4.91 21.21
N GLY A 663 13.67 4.95 22.02
CA GLY A 663 12.45 4.20 21.74
C GLY A 663 11.61 4.82 20.63
N TYR A 664 11.20 4.01 19.65
CA TYR A 664 10.16 4.41 18.71
C TYR A 664 8.86 4.69 19.49
N ARG A 665 8.40 5.96 19.43
CA ARG A 665 7.25 6.48 20.20
C ARG A 665 7.38 6.30 21.73
N GLY A 666 8.59 6.38 22.26
CA GLY A 666 8.84 6.25 23.70
C GLY A 666 8.79 4.81 24.20
N ALA A 667 9.06 3.84 23.31
CA ALA A 667 9.32 2.47 23.72
C ALA A 667 10.52 2.41 24.67
N GLU A 668 10.48 1.46 25.61
CA GLU A 668 11.53 1.26 26.60
C GLU A 668 12.06 -0.15 26.47
N GLY A 669 13.32 -0.37 26.80
CA GLY A 669 13.87 -1.72 26.70
C GLY A 669 15.34 -1.83 27.03
N ALA A 670 15.71 -2.99 27.57
CA ALA A 670 17.10 -3.38 27.71
C ALA A 670 17.69 -3.75 26.35
N TYR A 671 18.90 -3.30 26.09
CA TYR A 671 19.65 -3.61 24.87
C TYR A 671 21.11 -3.90 25.20
N ARG A 672 21.75 -4.59 24.25
CA ARG A 672 23.19 -4.82 24.23
C ARG A 672 23.80 -4.03 23.09
N LEU A 673 24.58 -3.01 23.43
CA LEU A 673 25.33 -2.17 22.49
C LEU A 673 26.72 -2.76 22.26
N THR A 674 27.10 -2.94 20.99
CA THR A 674 28.43 -3.37 20.55
C THR A 674 29.04 -2.33 19.62
N LEU A 675 30.24 -1.87 20.00
CA LEU A 675 31.11 -1.01 19.19
C LEU A 675 32.30 -1.83 18.67
N ALA A 676 32.26 -2.20 17.38
CA ALA A 676 33.33 -2.95 16.72
C ALA A 676 34.13 -2.03 15.79
N VAL A 677 35.45 -1.98 16.01
CA VAL A 677 36.39 -1.21 15.18
C VAL A 677 37.15 -2.18 14.27
N GLY A 678 37.13 -1.91 12.96
CA GLY A 678 37.74 -2.74 11.91
C GLY A 678 39.25 -2.71 11.86
#